data_AF-A0A2D5PKM2-F1
#
_entry.id   AF-A0A2D5PKM2-F1
#
_cell.length_a   1.000
_cell.length_b   1.000
_cell.length_c   1.000
_cell.angle_alpha   90.00
_cell.angle_beta   90.00
_cell.angle_gamma   90.00
#
_symmetry.space_group_name_H-M   'P 1'
#
loop_
_entity.id
_entity.type
_entity.pdbx_description
1 polymer ?
#
loop_
_entity_poly.entity_id
_entity_poly.type
_entity_poly.pdbx_seq_one_letter_code
_entity_poly.pdbx_strand_id
1 'polypeptide(L)'
;MTDSSDQTPKTVFHDPKAAEEAEKYDNPVASRDALLSLLEEIGHPATHAEVCAHLGETDEDRVEALRRRLIAMSRDGQLISNRRNQFAPLRKVDLVTGLVMGHRDGFGFVLRDGADDVHLSNRQMSKVFHGDRVAVQILGLDRRGRPEGKIVEVLERNTTQIVGRYFEQGGGNDSDDGGVIGLVQPDNKRVSKEVLIPAAGRNQARHGQFVVVHITRQPQAGGLPMGEVIEVLGEHLAPGMEIDVAIRSHNIPFEWPDEVGIETKKLPDEVKEKDKKNRIDLRHLPFVTIDGEDAKDFDDAVYCEKNRNTGGWRLWVAIADVSHYVQVNSALDNEARQRGNSVYFPEFVVPMLPEKLSNGLCSLNPQVDRLVMVCEMTISKAGNISGYKFMEGLIHSHARLTYNKVWQMLEQPRTEQGETWREHYASVVPHVEDLYGLFKLLRSKREVRGAMDFDSVETRIVFDAERKIQEIVPVQRNDAHMLIEECMLAANVCAADFLQRYKVPALYRVHNGPTSEKLENLHSFLGEMGLSLAHGQDPSPKDYQTLLAQVENRPDSHLIQTVLLRSLSQAVYQPENEGHFGLAYKAYTHFTSPIRRYTDLLVHRGIRSVIRSERECKHVQRADGAKPLAQKNIYPYDMNAIVQMGEQCSMTERRADDATRDVVDFLKCEYISDRIGEEFEGVITAVTGFGLFVELKDVYVEGLVHVSHLANDYYHFDSVKHRLIGERTRRSFRLGDKLWVRVAGVDLDDRKVDFELTTAPMNKNRGAAADMPKPARSPRRRERRAAGQTEEVELKPGRRQSAEDKQDGKKNDGKSSASAKKKPSKRQKLNAKKSAGKKGEGKKKSTKKDGKKTSAKKSVATPDKKTPDKKKPGKKKTARKSSAKKDSTRPAAKK
;
A
#
# COMPACT_ATOMS: atom_id res chain seq x y z
N MET A 1 -23.96 86.86 17.61
CA MET A 1 -23.86 86.43 16.20
C MET A 1 -23.30 85.02 16.23
N THR A 2 -24.14 83.98 16.28
CA THR A 2 -25.05 83.44 15.24
C THR A 2 -24.35 82.43 14.33
N ASP A 3 -24.72 81.17 14.51
CA ASP A 3 -24.71 80.02 13.60
C ASP A 3 -23.67 79.92 12.47
N SER A 4 -22.98 78.77 12.44
CA SER A 4 -23.26 77.79 11.38
C SER A 4 -23.00 76.38 11.89
N SER A 5 -23.88 75.45 11.49
CA SER A 5 -23.80 74.01 11.76
C SER A 5 -22.61 73.34 11.08
N ASP A 6 -22.08 72.30 11.71
CA ASP A 6 -21.47 71.18 10.99
C ASP A 6 -22.06 69.85 11.52
N GLN A 7 -23.19 69.45 10.91
CA GLN A 7 -23.81 68.16 11.18
C GLN A 7 -23.10 67.09 10.34
N THR A 8 -22.23 66.31 10.95
CA THR A 8 -21.83 65.02 10.37
C THR A 8 -23.08 64.14 10.25
N PRO A 9 -23.37 63.58 9.07
CA PRO A 9 -24.58 62.80 8.88
C PRO A 9 -24.46 61.50 9.68
N LYS A 10 -25.34 61.31 10.67
CA LYS A 10 -25.55 59.99 11.26
C LYS A 10 -25.95 59.03 10.14
N THR A 11 -25.12 58.05 9.85
CA THR A 11 -25.46 56.95 8.94
C THR A 11 -26.69 56.24 9.51
N VAL A 12 -27.79 56.29 8.76
CA VAL A 12 -29.03 55.63 9.18
C VAL A 12 -28.82 54.13 9.05
N PHE A 13 -28.61 53.47 10.19
CA PHE A 13 -28.45 52.02 10.26
C PHE A 13 -29.70 51.34 9.71
N HIS A 14 -29.56 50.69 8.55
CA HIS A 14 -30.66 50.04 7.85
C HIS A 14 -30.68 48.55 8.17
N ASP A 15 -31.44 48.15 9.19
CA ASP A 15 -31.71 46.75 9.47
C ASP A 15 -32.79 46.20 8.50
N PRO A 16 -32.44 45.31 7.55
CA PRO A 16 -33.39 44.79 6.57
C PRO A 16 -34.48 43.88 7.16
N LYS A 17 -34.38 43.52 8.45
CA LYS A 17 -35.36 42.67 9.16
C LYS A 17 -36.01 43.37 10.38
N ALA A 18 -35.87 44.69 10.51
CA ALA A 18 -36.43 45.45 11.63
C ALA A 18 -37.94 45.18 11.87
N ALA A 19 -38.72 45.06 10.79
CA ALA A 19 -40.15 44.77 10.88
C ALA A 19 -40.45 43.36 11.44
N GLU A 20 -39.67 42.35 11.05
CA GLU A 20 -39.84 40.96 11.52
C GLU A 20 -39.39 40.75 12.97
N GLU A 21 -38.51 41.61 13.48
CA GLU A 21 -38.08 41.62 14.90
C GLU A 21 -39.09 42.38 15.76
N ALA A 22 -39.67 43.48 15.26
CA ALA A 22 -40.71 44.26 15.94
C ALA A 22 -42.05 43.50 16.11
N GLU A 23 -42.34 42.52 15.26
CA GLU A 23 -43.49 41.61 15.44
C GLU A 23 -43.27 40.55 16.54
N LYS A 24 -42.02 40.33 16.98
CA LYS A 24 -41.65 39.22 17.89
C LYS A 24 -41.27 39.65 19.30
N TYR A 25 -40.92 40.91 19.50
CA TYR A 25 -40.42 41.44 20.78
C TYR A 25 -40.90 42.87 21.02
N ASP A 26 -41.39 43.15 22.24
CA ASP A 26 -41.93 44.46 22.62
C ASP A 26 -40.87 45.59 22.58
N ASN A 27 -39.58 45.25 22.67
CA ASN A 27 -38.46 46.18 22.50
C ASN A 27 -37.41 45.56 21.55
N PRO A 28 -37.56 45.72 20.22
CA PRO A 28 -36.72 45.05 19.24
C PRO A 28 -35.32 45.66 19.18
N VAL A 29 -34.29 44.80 19.20
CA VAL A 29 -32.89 45.15 18.95
C VAL A 29 -32.46 44.68 17.56
N ALA A 30 -31.38 45.26 17.02
CA ALA A 30 -30.83 44.93 15.71
C ALA A 30 -30.77 43.41 15.42
N SER A 31 -31.18 43.04 14.20
CA SER A 31 -31.23 41.65 13.74
C SER A 31 -29.84 41.03 13.63
N ARG A 32 -29.77 39.70 13.68
CA ARG A 32 -28.50 38.95 13.58
C ARG A 32 -27.72 39.27 12.30
N ASP A 33 -28.44 39.44 11.19
CA ASP A 33 -27.84 39.73 9.89
C ASP A 33 -27.26 41.16 9.86
N ALA A 34 -28.00 42.13 10.40
CA ALA A 34 -27.55 43.52 10.48
C ALA A 34 -26.34 43.70 11.42
N LEU A 35 -26.26 42.91 12.51
CA LEU A 35 -25.09 42.87 13.40
C LEU A 35 -23.86 42.24 12.76
N LEU A 36 -24.03 41.23 11.89
CA LEU A 36 -22.93 40.66 11.12
C LEU A 36 -22.38 41.69 10.13
N SER A 37 -23.25 42.34 9.35
CA SER A 37 -22.83 43.39 8.40
C SER A 37 -22.15 44.57 9.09
N LEU A 38 -22.65 45.02 10.24
CA LEU A 38 -22.02 46.10 11.01
C LEU A 38 -20.61 45.73 11.50
N LEU A 39 -20.43 44.51 12.01
CA LEU A 39 -19.13 44.02 12.47
C LEU A 39 -18.15 43.75 11.31
N GLU A 40 -18.64 43.50 10.10
CA GLU A 40 -17.83 43.47 8.87
C GLU A 40 -17.42 44.88 8.43
N GLU A 41 -18.31 45.88 8.53
CA GLU A 41 -18.06 47.28 8.18
C GLU A 41 -17.06 47.97 9.13
N ILE A 42 -17.13 47.67 10.44
CA ILE A 42 -16.16 48.16 11.45
C ILE A 42 -14.73 47.64 11.16
N GLY A 43 -14.58 46.50 10.48
CA GLY A 43 -13.29 46.00 9.97
C GLY A 43 -12.29 45.51 11.04
N HIS A 44 -12.60 45.64 12.32
CA HIS A 44 -11.81 45.13 13.45
C HIS A 44 -12.71 44.54 14.56
N PRO A 45 -12.17 43.72 15.48
CA PRO A 45 -12.94 43.26 16.63
C PRO A 45 -13.45 44.44 17.47
N ALA A 46 -14.75 44.46 17.77
CA ALA A 46 -15.42 45.56 18.46
C ALA A 46 -16.01 45.11 19.80
N THR A 47 -15.83 45.91 20.84
CA THR A 47 -16.47 45.73 22.16
C THR A 47 -17.98 45.98 22.06
N HIS A 48 -18.74 45.43 23.02
CA HIS A 48 -20.18 45.70 23.14
C HIS A 48 -20.50 47.21 23.20
N ALA A 49 -19.67 48.02 23.87
CA ALA A 49 -19.84 49.47 23.93
C ALA A 49 -19.64 50.15 22.56
N GLU A 50 -18.65 49.73 21.78
CA GLU A 50 -18.43 50.24 20.41
C GLU A 50 -19.60 49.86 19.48
N VAL A 51 -20.13 48.63 19.59
CA VAL A 51 -21.31 48.21 18.83
C VAL A 51 -22.57 49.01 19.20
N CYS A 52 -22.79 49.29 20.50
CA CYS A 52 -23.89 50.18 20.93
C CYS A 52 -23.72 51.60 20.37
N ALA A 53 -22.51 52.15 20.42
CA ALA A 53 -22.21 53.50 19.92
C ALA A 53 -22.42 53.62 18.41
N HIS A 54 -22.02 52.60 17.63
CA HIS A 54 -22.26 52.54 16.18
C HIS A 54 -23.74 52.40 15.81
N LEU A 55 -24.55 51.72 16.64
CA LEU A 55 -26.01 51.63 16.46
C LEU A 55 -26.76 52.88 16.98
N GLY A 56 -26.09 53.72 17.77
CA GLY A 56 -26.72 54.87 18.44
C GLY A 56 -27.65 54.49 19.60
N GLU A 57 -27.56 53.25 20.11
CA GLU A 57 -28.43 52.73 21.16
C GLU A 57 -27.95 53.20 22.54
N THR A 58 -28.83 53.89 23.26
CA THR A 58 -28.57 54.51 24.59
C THR A 58 -29.57 54.09 25.67
N ASP A 59 -30.56 53.26 25.30
CA ASP A 59 -31.57 52.70 26.20
C ASP A 59 -31.01 51.47 26.94
N GLU A 60 -31.14 51.42 28.28
CA GLU A 60 -30.49 50.40 29.10
C GLU A 60 -31.00 48.97 28.78
N ASP A 61 -32.31 48.83 28.54
CA ASP A 61 -32.93 47.53 28.20
C ASP A 61 -32.46 47.04 26.82
N ARG A 62 -32.37 47.93 25.81
CA ARG A 62 -31.81 47.59 24.49
C ARG A 62 -30.32 47.26 24.55
N VAL A 63 -29.54 48.00 25.33
CA VAL A 63 -28.09 47.77 25.48
C VAL A 63 -27.83 46.37 26.06
N GLU A 64 -28.57 45.95 27.08
CA GLU A 64 -28.46 44.61 27.66
C GLU A 64 -29.09 43.52 26.77
N ALA A 65 -30.21 43.78 26.09
CA ALA A 65 -30.77 42.85 25.10
C ALA A 65 -29.82 42.60 23.91
N LEU A 66 -29.14 43.64 23.43
CA LEU A 66 -28.09 43.55 22.41
C LEU A 66 -26.89 42.74 22.90
N ARG A 67 -26.46 42.94 24.15
CA ARG A 67 -25.40 42.13 24.78
C ARG A 67 -25.75 40.65 24.79
N ARG A 68 -26.97 40.31 25.19
CA ARG A 68 -27.50 38.93 25.19
C ARG A 68 -27.55 38.36 23.77
N ARG A 69 -27.92 39.16 22.77
CA ARG A 69 -27.92 38.75 21.35
C ARG A 69 -26.52 38.48 20.82
N LEU A 70 -25.52 39.32 21.12
CA LEU A 70 -24.12 39.09 20.76
C LEU A 70 -23.56 37.81 21.41
N ILE A 71 -23.86 37.58 22.70
CA ILE A 71 -23.49 36.34 23.41
C ILE A 71 -24.16 35.11 22.78
N ALA A 72 -25.45 35.20 22.43
CA ALA A 72 -26.16 34.13 21.74
C ALA A 72 -25.58 33.85 20.35
N MET A 73 -25.25 34.88 19.57
CA MET A 73 -24.57 34.73 18.28
C MET A 73 -23.16 34.14 18.40
N SER A 74 -22.44 34.40 19.50
CA SER A 74 -21.17 33.70 19.80
C SER A 74 -21.35 32.25 20.22
N ARG A 75 -22.42 31.92 20.95
CA ARG A 75 -22.77 30.53 21.29
C ARG A 75 -23.20 29.75 20.05
N ASP A 76 -23.97 30.39 19.18
CA ASP A 76 -24.49 29.82 17.93
C ASP A 76 -23.43 29.86 16.79
N GLY A 77 -22.17 30.18 17.08
CA GLY A 77 -21.02 30.07 16.17
C GLY A 77 -20.90 31.16 15.09
N GLN A 78 -21.75 32.19 15.12
CA GLN A 78 -21.76 33.27 14.11
C GLN A 78 -20.70 34.35 14.38
N LEU A 79 -20.33 34.56 15.64
CA LEU A 79 -19.33 35.54 16.09
C LEU A 79 -18.27 34.88 16.97
N ILE A 80 -17.02 35.33 16.90
CA ILE A 80 -15.99 34.99 17.90
C ILE A 80 -15.84 36.13 18.90
N SER A 81 -15.74 35.80 20.19
CA SER A 81 -15.39 36.76 21.25
C SER A 81 -13.98 36.48 21.77
N ASN A 82 -13.15 37.53 21.91
CA ASN A 82 -11.77 37.41 22.38
C ASN A 82 -11.65 37.62 23.91
N ARG A 83 -10.45 37.42 24.48
CA ARG A 83 -10.19 37.62 25.93
C ARG A 83 -10.39 39.06 26.44
N ARG A 84 -10.67 40.03 25.55
CA ARG A 84 -10.97 41.44 25.85
C ARG A 84 -12.46 41.77 25.64
N ASN A 85 -13.32 40.76 25.52
CA ASN A 85 -14.77 40.89 25.25
C ASN A 85 -15.09 41.67 23.96
N GLN A 86 -14.20 41.61 22.96
CA GLN A 86 -14.46 42.13 21.62
C GLN A 86 -15.01 41.01 20.73
N PHE A 87 -16.05 41.33 19.97
CA PHE A 87 -16.72 40.46 19.01
C PHE A 87 -16.21 40.72 17.60
N ALA A 88 -16.08 39.67 16.79
CA ALA A 88 -15.78 39.77 15.37
C ALA A 88 -16.60 38.75 14.56
N PRO A 89 -16.93 39.02 13.29
CA PRO A 89 -17.59 38.07 12.42
C PRO A 89 -16.70 36.84 12.23
N LEU A 90 -17.26 35.64 12.35
CA LEU A 90 -16.55 34.44 11.96
C LEU A 90 -16.56 34.36 10.42
N ARG A 91 -15.53 34.92 9.77
CA ARG A 91 -15.32 34.79 8.32
C ARG A 91 -15.52 33.33 7.92
N LYS A 92 -16.22 33.09 6.80
CA LYS A 92 -16.50 31.74 6.24
C LYS A 92 -15.28 30.85 6.44
N VAL A 93 -15.42 29.91 7.37
CA VAL A 93 -14.28 29.14 7.86
C VAL A 93 -13.83 28.21 6.74
N ASP A 94 -12.52 28.16 6.49
CA ASP A 94 -11.90 27.08 5.73
C ASP A 94 -11.98 25.77 6.56
N LEU A 95 -13.21 25.26 6.67
CA LEU A 95 -13.55 23.95 7.20
C LEU A 95 -13.17 22.94 6.15
N VAL A 96 -12.20 22.09 6.47
CA VAL A 96 -11.79 21.01 5.58
C VAL A 96 -12.22 19.69 6.18
N THR A 97 -12.84 18.86 5.36
CA THR A 97 -13.36 17.55 5.75
C THR A 97 -12.37 16.45 5.40
N GLY A 98 -12.30 15.40 6.22
CA GLY A 98 -11.46 14.25 5.92
C GLY A 98 -11.60 13.12 6.93
N LEU A 99 -10.78 12.07 6.78
CA LEU A 99 -10.78 10.88 7.63
C LEU A 99 -9.68 10.95 8.70
N VAL A 100 -10.02 10.61 9.95
CA VAL A 100 -9.07 10.59 11.08
C VAL A 100 -8.14 9.38 11.01
N MET A 101 -6.84 9.61 10.78
CA MET A 101 -5.80 8.61 11.02
C MET A 101 -5.21 8.80 12.43
N GLY A 102 -5.44 7.83 13.32
CA GLY A 102 -4.80 7.81 14.65
C GLY A 102 -3.35 7.33 14.59
N HIS A 103 -2.51 7.81 15.50
CA HIS A 103 -1.15 7.33 15.72
C HIS A 103 -1.01 6.69 17.12
N ARG A 104 -0.08 5.73 17.25
CA ARG A 104 0.16 4.99 18.50
C ARG A 104 0.52 5.89 19.70
N ASP A 105 1.21 7.00 19.44
CA ASP A 105 1.58 8.00 20.46
C ASP A 105 0.42 8.95 20.85
N GLY A 106 -0.80 8.68 20.36
CA GLY A 106 -2.03 9.39 20.69
C GLY A 106 -2.30 10.68 19.91
N PHE A 107 -1.37 11.16 19.08
CA PHE A 107 -1.67 12.18 18.06
C PHE A 107 -2.33 11.54 16.84
N GLY A 108 -2.68 12.34 15.83
CA GLY A 108 -3.20 11.82 14.57
C GLY A 108 -3.18 12.85 13.45
N PHE A 109 -3.86 12.52 12.37
CA PHE A 109 -4.00 13.35 11.18
C PHE A 109 -5.43 13.29 10.66
N VAL A 110 -5.81 14.29 9.87
CA VAL A 110 -6.96 14.21 8.97
C VAL A 110 -6.45 14.14 7.55
N LEU A 111 -6.68 13.00 6.92
CA LEU A 111 -6.36 12.75 5.52
C LEU A 111 -7.25 13.62 4.63
N ARG A 112 -6.65 14.23 3.60
CA ARG A 112 -7.35 15.08 2.64
C ARG A 112 -7.05 14.66 1.21
N ASP A 113 -8.09 14.57 0.39
CA ASP A 113 -7.95 14.19 -1.00
C ASP A 113 -7.20 15.29 -1.78
N GLY A 114 -5.97 14.99 -2.23
CA GLY A 114 -5.13 15.90 -3.02
C GLY A 114 -4.52 17.10 -2.25
N ALA A 115 -4.45 17.07 -0.92
CA ALA A 115 -3.85 18.15 -0.11
C ALA A 115 -3.13 17.61 1.15
N ASP A 116 -2.19 18.37 1.70
CA ASP A 116 -1.40 17.96 2.88
C ASP A 116 -2.25 17.51 4.08
N ASP A 117 -1.84 16.48 4.79
CA ASP A 117 -2.57 16.00 5.97
C ASP A 117 -2.60 17.03 7.11
N VAL A 118 -3.76 17.19 7.75
CA VAL A 118 -3.94 18.13 8.87
C VAL A 118 -3.60 17.44 10.18
N HIS A 119 -2.54 17.87 10.86
CA HIS A 119 -2.11 17.33 12.14
C HIS A 119 -3.12 17.60 13.27
N LEU A 120 -3.45 16.55 14.03
CA LEU A 120 -4.30 16.56 15.22
C LEU A 120 -3.47 16.24 16.46
N SER A 121 -3.41 17.18 17.42
CA SER A 121 -2.82 16.91 18.74
C SER A 121 -3.65 15.90 19.54
N ASN A 122 -3.02 15.24 20.53
CA ASN A 122 -3.66 14.23 21.39
C ASN A 122 -4.97 14.72 22.03
N ARG A 123 -5.08 16.03 22.31
CA ARG A 123 -6.31 16.64 22.83
C ARG A 123 -7.45 16.65 21.81
N GLN A 124 -7.19 16.77 20.52
CA GLN A 124 -8.22 16.62 19.48
C GLN A 124 -8.58 15.16 19.27
N MET A 125 -7.58 14.28 19.16
CA MET A 125 -7.78 12.83 19.08
C MET A 125 -8.64 12.28 20.23
N SER A 126 -8.61 12.90 21.41
CA SER A 126 -9.46 12.51 22.53
C SER A 126 -10.99 12.57 22.28
N LYS A 127 -11.45 13.11 21.15
CA LYS A 127 -12.88 13.26 20.79
C LYS A 127 -13.38 12.30 19.70
N VAL A 128 -12.46 11.54 19.10
CA VAL A 128 -12.68 10.76 17.87
C VAL A 128 -11.97 9.42 17.95
N PHE A 129 -12.43 8.48 17.15
CA PHE A 129 -11.69 7.26 16.88
C PHE A 129 -10.97 7.33 15.54
N HIS A 130 -10.02 6.40 15.34
CA HIS A 130 -9.42 6.19 14.04
C HIS A 130 -10.49 5.72 13.04
N GLY A 131 -10.61 6.43 11.92
CA GLY A 131 -11.59 6.16 10.87
C GLY A 131 -12.75 7.14 10.83
N ASP A 132 -13.04 7.88 11.92
CA ASP A 132 -14.12 8.89 11.94
C ASP A 132 -13.93 9.94 10.82
N ARG A 133 -15.03 10.34 10.16
CA ARG A 133 -15.01 11.48 9.22
C ARG A 133 -15.32 12.77 9.97
N VAL A 134 -14.47 13.77 9.82
CA VAL A 134 -14.51 15.01 10.61
C VAL A 134 -14.48 16.26 9.74
N ALA A 135 -15.04 17.35 10.27
CA ALA A 135 -14.83 18.71 9.77
C ALA A 135 -13.84 19.44 10.69
N VAL A 136 -12.76 19.95 10.11
CA VAL A 136 -11.63 20.54 10.84
C VAL A 136 -11.36 21.96 10.38
N GLN A 137 -11.20 22.86 11.35
CA GLN A 137 -10.68 24.20 11.13
C GLN A 137 -9.15 24.17 11.23
N ILE A 138 -8.46 24.66 10.19
CA ILE A 138 -7.01 24.85 10.23
C ILE A 138 -6.70 26.07 11.11
N LEU A 139 -5.83 25.89 12.10
CA LEU A 139 -5.42 26.93 13.05
C LEU A 139 -4.12 27.65 12.65
N GLY A 140 -3.31 27.02 11.79
CA GLY A 140 -2.00 27.50 11.37
C GLY A 140 -1.13 26.34 10.87
N LEU A 141 0.19 26.54 10.89
CA LEU A 141 1.18 25.50 10.60
C LEU A 141 1.90 25.08 11.90
N ASP A 142 2.26 23.80 12.01
CA ASP A 142 3.05 23.24 13.10
C ASP A 142 4.54 23.64 12.97
N ARG A 143 5.36 23.22 13.94
CA ARG A 143 6.82 23.45 13.95
C ARG A 143 7.58 22.82 12.76
N ARG A 144 6.92 21.98 11.96
CA ARG A 144 7.47 21.31 10.76
C ARG A 144 6.82 21.85 9.46
N GLY A 145 6.02 22.90 9.53
CA GLY A 145 5.37 23.53 8.37
C GLY A 145 4.09 22.85 7.90
N ARG A 146 3.53 21.88 8.64
CA ARG A 146 2.30 21.15 8.26
C ARG A 146 1.05 21.78 8.88
N PRO A 147 -0.12 21.77 8.24
CA PRO A 147 -1.32 22.39 8.81
C PRO A 147 -1.75 21.72 10.12
N GLU A 148 -1.96 22.51 11.18
CA GLU A 148 -2.52 22.03 12.47
C GLU A 148 -4.03 22.30 12.54
N GLY A 149 -4.79 21.29 12.96
CA GLY A 149 -6.24 21.29 12.93
C GLY A 149 -6.94 21.23 14.28
N LYS A 150 -8.10 21.89 14.37
CA LYS A 150 -9.09 21.72 15.45
C LYS A 150 -10.35 21.09 14.88
N ILE A 151 -10.73 19.93 15.41
CA ILE A 151 -12.02 19.30 15.09
C ILE A 151 -13.15 20.21 15.57
N VAL A 152 -14.00 20.59 14.62
CA VAL A 152 -15.22 21.38 14.85
C VAL A 152 -16.41 20.44 15.02
N GLU A 153 -16.55 19.47 14.11
CA GLU A 153 -17.65 18.51 14.09
C GLU A 153 -17.16 17.13 13.62
N VAL A 154 -17.84 16.07 14.07
CA VAL A 154 -17.66 14.71 13.55
C VAL A 154 -18.87 14.41 12.67
N LEU A 155 -18.61 14.28 11.36
CA LEU A 155 -19.63 14.11 10.33
C LEU A 155 -20.15 12.67 10.28
N GLU A 156 -19.26 11.71 10.53
CA GLU A 156 -19.56 10.28 10.45
C GLU A 156 -18.75 9.53 11.52
N ARG A 157 -19.40 8.65 12.28
CA ARG A 157 -18.75 7.79 13.28
C ARG A 157 -18.55 6.41 12.67
N ASN A 158 -17.31 6.07 12.37
CA ASN A 158 -16.98 4.85 11.62
C ASN A 158 -16.55 3.69 12.53
N THR A 159 -16.20 3.96 13.79
CA THR A 159 -15.87 2.93 14.79
C THR A 159 -17.09 2.65 15.67
N THR A 160 -17.87 1.62 15.32
CA THR A 160 -19.02 1.13 16.09
C THR A 160 -18.72 -0.14 16.89
N GLN A 161 -17.67 -0.87 16.52
CA GLN A 161 -17.14 -2.03 17.20
C GLN A 161 -15.63 -1.89 17.39
N ILE A 162 -15.08 -2.45 18.46
CA ILE A 162 -13.64 -2.49 18.75
C ILE A 162 -13.28 -3.89 19.26
N VAL A 163 -12.19 -4.45 18.74
CA VAL A 163 -11.55 -5.65 19.32
C VAL A 163 -10.43 -5.24 20.24
N GLY A 164 -10.34 -5.93 21.37
CA GLY A 164 -9.31 -5.67 22.37
C GLY A 164 -9.28 -6.74 23.46
N ARG A 165 -8.29 -6.63 24.34
CA ARG A 165 -8.14 -7.49 25.51
C ARG A 165 -8.93 -6.93 26.68
N TYR A 166 -9.77 -7.76 27.29
CA TYR A 166 -10.56 -7.42 28.47
C TYR A 166 -9.73 -7.57 29.73
N PHE A 167 -9.72 -6.52 30.55
CA PHE A 167 -9.07 -6.48 31.86
C PHE A 167 -10.06 -6.04 32.93
N GLU A 168 -9.82 -6.52 34.15
CA GLU A 168 -10.56 -6.12 35.34
C GLU A 168 -9.64 -5.32 36.25
N GLN A 169 -10.04 -4.09 36.58
CA GLN A 169 -9.27 -3.18 37.43
C GLN A 169 -10.11 -2.70 38.62
N GLY A 170 -9.53 -2.79 39.81
CA GLY A 170 -10.17 -2.38 41.06
C GLY A 170 -10.88 -3.52 41.79
N GLY A 171 -10.63 -3.63 43.10
CA GLY A 171 -11.12 -4.69 43.97
C GLY A 171 -10.43 -4.59 45.33
N GLY A 172 -10.68 -3.51 46.07
CA GLY A 172 -10.27 -3.43 47.46
C GLY A 172 -11.15 -4.34 48.32
N ASN A 173 -10.58 -4.99 49.33
CA ASN A 173 -11.17 -6.13 50.05
C ASN A 173 -12.48 -5.87 50.86
N ASP A 174 -13.11 -4.69 50.77
CA ASP A 174 -14.17 -4.24 51.69
C ASP A 174 -15.44 -3.72 50.97
N SER A 175 -15.85 -4.36 49.86
CA SER A 175 -17.19 -4.12 49.29
C SER A 175 -17.78 -5.37 48.62
N ASP A 176 -18.78 -5.97 49.28
CA ASP A 176 -19.52 -7.17 48.82
C ASP A 176 -20.39 -6.95 47.56
N ASP A 177 -20.36 -5.77 46.95
CA ASP A 177 -21.09 -5.45 45.72
C ASP A 177 -20.27 -4.61 44.73
N GLY A 178 -20.05 -5.14 43.53
CA GLY A 178 -19.92 -4.35 42.29
C GLY A 178 -18.68 -3.46 42.04
N GLY A 179 -17.65 -3.45 42.89
CA GLY A 179 -16.52 -2.50 42.79
C GLY A 179 -15.55 -2.66 41.61
N VAL A 180 -15.61 -3.77 40.87
CA VAL A 180 -14.71 -4.05 39.74
C VAL A 180 -15.09 -3.23 38.50
N ILE A 181 -14.12 -2.57 37.85
CA ILE A 181 -14.33 -1.90 36.56
C ILE A 181 -13.75 -2.77 35.44
N GLY A 182 -14.56 -3.05 34.43
CA GLY A 182 -14.10 -3.69 33.20
C GLY A 182 -13.49 -2.64 32.27
N LEU A 183 -12.33 -2.93 31.72
CA LEU A 183 -11.65 -2.12 30.71
C LEU A 183 -11.28 -3.00 29.53
N VAL A 184 -11.45 -2.50 28.30
CA VAL A 184 -10.94 -3.17 27.10
C VAL A 184 -9.88 -2.29 26.48
N GLN A 185 -8.66 -2.84 26.40
CA GLN A 185 -7.54 -2.24 25.70
C GLN A 185 -7.63 -2.64 24.21
N PRO A 186 -7.83 -1.69 23.26
CA PRO A 186 -7.92 -2.01 21.84
C PRO A 186 -6.64 -2.67 21.32
N ASP A 187 -6.78 -3.69 20.46
CA ASP A 187 -5.64 -4.28 19.75
C ASP A 187 -5.03 -3.28 18.75
N ASN A 188 -5.90 -2.61 17.99
CA ASN A 188 -5.49 -1.56 17.06
C ASN A 188 -4.94 -0.34 17.83
N LYS A 189 -3.61 -0.28 17.97
CA LYS A 189 -2.86 0.76 18.69
C LYS A 189 -3.10 2.20 18.18
N ARG A 190 -3.73 2.39 17.00
CA ARG A 190 -4.18 3.72 16.54
C ARG A 190 -5.37 4.25 17.35
N VAL A 191 -6.07 3.39 18.08
CA VAL A 191 -7.09 3.73 19.09
C VAL A 191 -6.43 3.76 20.46
N SER A 192 -5.91 4.93 20.85
CA SER A 192 -5.15 5.14 22.09
C SER A 192 -6.00 5.21 23.38
N LYS A 193 -7.31 4.94 23.30
CA LYS A 193 -8.23 4.96 24.45
C LYS A 193 -8.78 3.58 24.74
N GLU A 194 -8.64 3.17 25.99
CA GLU A 194 -9.40 2.05 26.57
C GLU A 194 -10.91 2.33 26.53
N VAL A 195 -11.70 1.26 26.40
CA VAL A 195 -13.16 1.29 26.45
C VAL A 195 -13.63 0.76 27.80
N LEU A 196 -14.42 1.55 28.52
CA LEU A 196 -14.97 1.14 29.81
C LEU A 196 -16.20 0.24 29.60
N ILE A 197 -16.18 -0.93 30.24
CA ILE A 197 -17.26 -1.93 30.19
C ILE A 197 -18.00 -1.94 31.55
N PRO A 198 -19.24 -1.42 31.62
CA PRO A 198 -20.08 -1.52 32.82
C PRO A 198 -20.34 -2.98 33.18
N ALA A 199 -20.62 -3.27 34.47
CA ALA A 199 -20.85 -4.64 34.95
C ALA A 199 -21.93 -5.41 34.15
N ALA A 200 -23.02 -4.73 33.77
CA ALA A 200 -24.09 -5.32 32.96
C ALA A 200 -23.65 -5.68 31.52
N GLY A 201 -22.62 -5.03 30.98
CA GLY A 201 -22.14 -5.21 29.61
C GLY A 201 -20.95 -6.16 29.46
N ARG A 202 -20.58 -6.93 30.49
CA ARG A 202 -19.39 -7.82 30.45
C ARG A 202 -19.57 -9.11 29.64
N ASN A 203 -20.80 -9.59 29.48
CA ASN A 203 -21.13 -10.81 28.73
C ASN A 203 -20.20 -12.01 29.01
N GLN A 204 -19.94 -12.28 30.30
CA GLN A 204 -19.07 -13.36 30.80
C GLN A 204 -17.59 -13.31 30.40
N ALA A 205 -17.10 -12.20 29.81
CA ALA A 205 -15.69 -11.99 29.52
C ALA A 205 -14.82 -12.15 30.78
N ARG A 206 -13.69 -12.86 30.64
CA ARG A 206 -12.71 -13.06 31.72
C ARG A 206 -11.46 -12.24 31.48
N HIS A 207 -10.78 -11.87 32.57
CA HIS A 207 -9.51 -11.15 32.54
C HIS A 207 -8.50 -11.80 31.59
N GLY A 208 -7.96 -11.02 30.66
CA GLY A 208 -6.95 -11.42 29.66
C GLY A 208 -7.50 -11.84 28.30
N GLN A 209 -8.81 -12.15 28.19
CA GLN A 209 -9.44 -12.65 26.95
C GLN A 209 -9.62 -11.57 25.89
N PHE A 210 -9.59 -11.95 24.62
CA PHE A 210 -10.01 -11.09 23.52
C PHE A 210 -11.55 -11.03 23.43
N VAL A 211 -12.06 -9.83 23.24
CA VAL A 211 -13.49 -9.54 23.14
C VAL A 211 -13.77 -8.57 22.00
N VAL A 212 -14.96 -8.68 21.41
CA VAL A 212 -15.54 -7.66 20.53
C VAL A 212 -16.50 -6.82 21.36
N VAL A 213 -16.27 -5.51 21.35
CA VAL A 213 -17.05 -4.51 22.10
C VAL A 213 -17.86 -3.67 21.14
N HIS A 214 -19.17 -3.58 21.34
CA HIS A 214 -20.00 -2.56 20.71
C HIS A 214 -19.91 -1.24 21.49
N ILE A 215 -19.64 -0.13 20.78
CA ILE A 215 -19.48 1.19 21.40
C ILE A 215 -20.84 1.85 21.64
N THR A 216 -21.31 1.78 22.89
CA THR A 216 -22.53 2.44 23.35
C THR A 216 -22.33 3.94 23.59
N ARG A 217 -21.11 4.38 23.93
CA ARG A 217 -20.76 5.80 24.08
C ARG A 217 -19.44 6.14 23.38
N GLN A 218 -19.56 6.89 22.29
CA GLN A 218 -18.45 7.45 21.52
C GLN A 218 -17.55 8.39 22.36
N PRO A 219 -16.26 8.55 22.02
CA PRO A 219 -15.30 9.29 22.82
C PRO A 219 -15.64 10.79 22.88
N GLN A 220 -15.53 11.36 24.08
CA GLN A 220 -15.77 12.77 24.36
C GLN A 220 -14.58 13.40 25.09
N ALA A 221 -14.49 14.72 25.05
CA ALA A 221 -13.45 15.46 25.74
C ALA A 221 -13.55 15.25 27.26
N GLY A 222 -12.50 14.71 27.87
CA GLY A 222 -12.45 14.46 29.33
C GLY A 222 -13.09 13.16 29.81
N GLY A 223 -13.53 12.26 28.92
CA GLY A 223 -14.07 10.94 29.29
C GLY A 223 -13.51 9.79 28.47
N LEU A 224 -13.55 8.58 29.02
CA LEU A 224 -13.36 7.34 28.27
C LEU A 224 -14.63 7.01 27.46
N PRO A 225 -14.50 6.37 26.28
CA PRO A 225 -15.63 5.72 25.62
C PRO A 225 -16.17 4.58 26.49
N MET A 226 -17.44 4.23 26.28
CA MET A 226 -18.08 3.09 26.94
C MET A 226 -18.63 2.12 25.90
N GLY A 227 -18.71 0.85 26.26
CA GLY A 227 -19.24 -0.20 25.41
C GLY A 227 -19.71 -1.42 26.18
N GLU A 228 -20.20 -2.39 25.42
CA GLU A 228 -20.65 -3.71 25.91
C GLU A 228 -20.03 -4.81 25.06
N VAL A 229 -19.66 -5.93 25.70
CA VAL A 229 -19.08 -7.09 25.04
C VAL A 229 -20.19 -7.84 24.30
N ILE A 230 -20.11 -7.89 22.97
CA ILE A 230 -21.06 -8.62 22.13
C ILE A 230 -20.58 -10.04 21.81
N GLU A 231 -19.27 -10.27 21.76
CA GLU A 231 -18.64 -11.55 21.46
C GLU A 231 -17.37 -11.71 22.32
N VAL A 232 -17.19 -12.90 22.91
CA VAL A 232 -15.91 -13.29 23.56
C VAL A 232 -15.21 -14.24 22.60
N LEU A 233 -14.08 -13.80 22.04
CA LEU A 233 -13.34 -14.57 21.03
C LEU A 233 -12.59 -15.74 21.68
N GLY A 234 -11.95 -15.49 22.83
CA GLY A 234 -11.26 -16.52 23.60
C GLY A 234 -9.98 -16.03 24.28
N GLU A 235 -9.10 -16.97 24.61
CA GLU A 235 -7.80 -16.68 25.23
C GLU A 235 -6.84 -16.01 24.25
N HIS A 236 -6.01 -15.09 24.76
CA HIS A 236 -5.08 -14.29 23.96
C HIS A 236 -4.06 -15.11 23.13
N LEU A 237 -3.72 -16.32 23.59
CA LEU A 237 -2.77 -17.24 22.95
C LEU A 237 -3.44 -18.51 22.38
N ALA A 238 -4.72 -18.45 22.04
CA ALA A 238 -5.39 -19.54 21.34
C ALA A 238 -4.96 -19.57 19.85
N PRO A 239 -4.60 -20.73 19.26
CA PRO A 239 -4.19 -20.80 17.86
C PRO A 239 -5.25 -20.27 16.90
N GLY A 240 -4.89 -19.36 15.99
CA GLY A 240 -5.80 -18.71 15.04
C GLY A 240 -6.42 -17.40 15.55
N MET A 241 -6.26 -17.08 16.84
CA MET A 241 -6.75 -15.82 17.43
C MET A 241 -6.15 -14.60 16.76
N GLU A 242 -4.87 -14.68 16.37
CA GLU A 242 -4.15 -13.63 15.66
C GLU A 242 -4.81 -13.25 14.33
N ILE A 243 -5.38 -14.23 13.62
CA ILE A 243 -6.11 -14.02 12.36
C ILE A 243 -7.47 -13.37 12.64
N ASP A 244 -8.25 -13.90 13.58
CA ASP A 244 -9.57 -13.37 13.96
C ASP A 244 -9.50 -11.92 14.48
N VAL A 245 -8.45 -11.61 15.26
CA VAL A 245 -8.15 -10.27 15.75
C VAL A 245 -7.71 -9.35 14.60
N ALA A 246 -6.79 -9.78 13.73
CA ALA A 246 -6.34 -8.95 12.61
C ALA A 246 -7.48 -8.60 11.63
N ILE A 247 -8.35 -9.55 11.29
CA ILE A 247 -9.52 -9.34 10.43
C ILE A 247 -10.41 -8.22 10.99
N ARG A 248 -10.72 -8.27 12.29
CA ARG A 248 -11.59 -7.30 12.94
C ARG A 248 -10.88 -5.96 13.20
N SER A 249 -9.62 -5.96 13.67
CA SER A 249 -8.81 -4.75 13.93
C SER A 249 -8.57 -3.90 12.68
N HIS A 250 -8.48 -4.52 11.50
CA HIS A 250 -8.34 -3.85 10.20
C HIS A 250 -9.68 -3.60 9.50
N ASN A 251 -10.81 -4.02 10.07
CA ASN A 251 -12.15 -3.96 9.46
C ASN A 251 -12.20 -4.61 8.06
N ILE A 252 -11.69 -5.84 7.95
CA ILE A 252 -11.80 -6.68 6.75
C ILE A 252 -13.19 -7.34 6.76
N PRO A 253 -14.04 -7.17 5.72
CA PRO A 253 -15.32 -7.86 5.64
C PRO A 253 -15.08 -9.37 5.44
N PHE A 254 -15.51 -10.19 6.40
CA PHE A 254 -15.36 -11.64 6.38
C PHE A 254 -16.70 -12.38 6.33
N GLU A 255 -17.70 -11.92 7.09
CA GLU A 255 -19.07 -12.45 7.08
C GLU A 255 -19.77 -12.22 5.74
N TRP A 256 -20.64 -13.16 5.34
CA TRP A 256 -21.44 -13.04 4.11
C TRP A 256 -22.83 -12.46 4.43
N PRO A 257 -23.24 -11.34 3.80
CA PRO A 257 -24.60 -10.83 3.93
C PRO A 257 -25.66 -11.86 3.46
N ASP A 258 -26.84 -11.86 4.09
CA ASP A 258 -27.95 -12.76 3.73
C ASP A 258 -28.31 -12.71 2.24
N GLU A 259 -28.28 -11.51 1.64
CA GLU A 259 -28.54 -11.31 0.21
C GLU A 259 -27.53 -12.05 -0.68
N VAL A 260 -26.24 -12.05 -0.30
CA VAL A 260 -25.18 -12.81 -0.97
C VAL A 260 -25.40 -14.31 -0.82
N GLY A 261 -25.80 -14.76 0.37
CA GLY A 261 -26.17 -16.17 0.62
C GLY A 261 -27.36 -16.61 -0.24
N ILE A 262 -28.38 -15.77 -0.39
CA ILE A 262 -29.57 -16.01 -1.22
C ILE A 262 -29.24 -16.00 -2.71
N GLU A 263 -28.38 -15.10 -3.18
CA GLU A 263 -27.91 -15.07 -4.58
C GLU A 263 -27.08 -16.32 -4.91
N THR A 264 -26.11 -16.65 -4.04
CA THR A 264 -25.20 -17.79 -4.20
C THR A 264 -25.94 -19.13 -4.23
N LYS A 265 -26.97 -19.31 -3.39
CA LYS A 265 -27.80 -20.54 -3.38
C LYS A 265 -28.58 -20.77 -4.68
N LYS A 266 -28.81 -19.72 -5.50
CA LYS A 266 -29.51 -19.83 -6.81
C LYS A 266 -28.56 -20.20 -7.97
N LEU A 267 -27.25 -20.17 -7.73
CA LEU A 267 -26.26 -20.60 -8.71
C LEU A 267 -26.31 -22.13 -8.88
N PRO A 268 -26.11 -22.63 -10.10
CA PRO A 268 -25.95 -24.07 -10.33
C PRO A 268 -24.62 -24.56 -9.75
N ASP A 269 -24.39 -25.86 -9.73
CA ASP A 269 -23.08 -26.45 -9.43
C ASP A 269 -22.21 -26.61 -10.70
N GLU A 270 -22.84 -26.63 -11.88
CA GLU A 270 -22.20 -26.72 -13.19
C GLU A 270 -22.64 -25.60 -14.16
N VAL A 271 -21.85 -25.39 -15.21
CA VAL A 271 -22.16 -24.42 -16.28
C VAL A 271 -23.40 -24.86 -17.05
N LYS A 272 -24.49 -24.07 -16.98
CA LYS A 272 -25.75 -24.39 -17.66
C LYS A 272 -25.57 -24.40 -19.19
N GLU A 273 -26.18 -25.37 -19.87
CA GLU A 273 -26.14 -25.51 -21.34
C GLU A 273 -26.60 -24.27 -22.11
N LYS A 274 -27.46 -23.43 -21.54
CA LYS A 274 -27.85 -22.14 -22.14
C LYS A 274 -26.72 -21.11 -22.15
N ASP A 275 -25.81 -21.16 -21.18
CA ASP A 275 -24.74 -20.17 -20.94
C ASP A 275 -23.45 -20.54 -21.70
N LYS A 276 -23.36 -21.80 -22.17
CA LYS A 276 -22.37 -22.29 -23.15
C LYS A 276 -22.60 -21.76 -24.57
N LYS A 277 -23.83 -21.33 -24.90
CA LYS A 277 -24.20 -20.83 -26.24
C LYS A 277 -23.66 -19.43 -26.52
N ASN A 278 -23.43 -19.12 -27.79
CA ASN A 278 -22.92 -17.81 -28.25
C ASN A 278 -21.56 -17.44 -27.62
N ARG A 279 -20.66 -18.44 -27.51
CA ARG A 279 -19.27 -18.33 -27.07
C ARG A 279 -18.37 -19.06 -28.07
N ILE A 280 -17.09 -18.70 -28.13
CA ILE A 280 -16.10 -19.42 -28.95
C ILE A 280 -15.77 -20.75 -28.26
N ASP A 281 -15.98 -21.87 -28.95
CA ASP A 281 -15.64 -23.19 -28.43
C ASP A 281 -14.12 -23.44 -28.57
N LEU A 282 -13.43 -23.46 -27.44
CA LEU A 282 -12.00 -23.67 -27.32
C LEU A 282 -11.67 -24.95 -26.52
N ARG A 283 -12.66 -25.80 -26.25
CA ARG A 283 -12.51 -27.05 -25.47
C ARG A 283 -11.59 -28.08 -26.12
N HIS A 284 -11.29 -27.92 -27.40
CA HIS A 284 -10.36 -28.76 -28.16
C HIS A 284 -8.90 -28.29 -28.06
N LEU A 285 -8.63 -27.12 -27.47
CA LEU A 285 -7.28 -26.64 -27.23
C LEU A 285 -6.78 -27.15 -25.87
N PRO A 286 -5.53 -27.65 -25.77
CA PRO A 286 -5.00 -28.28 -24.58
C PRO A 286 -4.53 -27.24 -23.54
N PHE A 287 -5.48 -26.46 -23.03
CA PHE A 287 -5.29 -25.54 -21.91
C PHE A 287 -4.90 -26.29 -20.63
N VAL A 288 -3.98 -25.72 -19.87
CA VAL A 288 -3.60 -26.17 -18.52
C VAL A 288 -3.64 -25.01 -17.53
N THR A 289 -3.91 -25.30 -16.26
CA THR A 289 -3.66 -24.37 -15.15
C THR A 289 -2.36 -24.78 -14.45
N ILE A 290 -1.59 -23.81 -13.94
CA ILE A 290 -0.30 -24.05 -13.28
C ILE A 290 -0.25 -23.16 -12.03
N ASP A 291 -0.47 -23.76 -10.87
CA ASP A 291 -0.73 -23.03 -9.62
C ASP A 291 0.13 -23.54 -8.46
N GLY A 292 -0.01 -22.92 -7.27
CA GLY A 292 0.54 -23.47 -6.04
C GLY A 292 -0.18 -24.76 -5.63
N GLU A 293 0.50 -25.65 -4.89
CA GLU A 293 -0.07 -26.93 -4.42
C GLU A 293 -1.42 -26.76 -3.71
N ASP A 294 -1.53 -25.73 -2.85
CA ASP A 294 -2.69 -25.46 -1.98
C ASP A 294 -3.82 -24.67 -2.66
N ALA A 295 -3.59 -24.14 -3.87
CA ALA A 295 -4.56 -23.29 -4.59
C ALA A 295 -5.79 -24.08 -5.08
N LYS A 296 -6.96 -23.43 -5.04
CA LYS A 296 -8.28 -23.97 -5.42
C LYS A 296 -9.08 -23.05 -6.37
N ASP A 297 -8.69 -21.78 -6.39
CA ASP A 297 -9.23 -20.66 -7.13
C ASP A 297 -8.41 -20.39 -8.41
N PHE A 298 -8.48 -21.33 -9.37
CA PHE A 298 -7.73 -21.26 -10.62
C PHE A 298 -8.32 -20.17 -11.54
N ASP A 299 -7.76 -18.96 -11.47
CA ASP A 299 -8.18 -17.78 -12.26
C ASP A 299 -7.83 -17.92 -13.75
N ASP A 300 -6.68 -18.51 -14.08
CA ASP A 300 -6.10 -18.51 -15.42
C ASP A 300 -5.71 -19.89 -15.95
N ALA A 301 -5.81 -20.03 -17.28
CA ALA A 301 -5.36 -21.19 -18.03
C ALA A 301 -4.61 -20.74 -19.29
N VAL A 302 -3.51 -21.42 -19.61
CA VAL A 302 -2.59 -21.05 -20.69
C VAL A 302 -2.47 -22.15 -21.74
N TYR A 303 -2.32 -21.73 -23.00
CA TYR A 303 -1.97 -22.57 -24.14
C TYR A 303 -1.21 -21.73 -25.17
N CYS A 304 -0.22 -22.30 -25.87
CA CYS A 304 0.42 -21.62 -26.99
C CYS A 304 0.84 -22.60 -28.10
N GLU A 305 1.02 -22.07 -29.31
CA GLU A 305 1.51 -22.81 -30.47
C GLU A 305 2.60 -22.01 -31.23
N LYS A 306 3.56 -22.72 -31.82
CA LYS A 306 4.52 -22.14 -32.78
C LYS A 306 3.88 -21.94 -34.15
N ASN A 307 3.87 -20.70 -34.65
CA ASN A 307 3.49 -20.42 -36.03
C ASN A 307 4.63 -20.83 -36.98
N ARG A 308 4.51 -22.02 -37.58
CA ARG A 308 5.53 -22.61 -38.47
C ARG A 308 5.85 -21.75 -39.70
N ASN A 309 4.93 -20.91 -40.15
CA ASN A 309 5.10 -20.08 -41.36
C ASN A 309 5.89 -18.80 -41.08
N THR A 310 5.71 -18.18 -39.90
CA THR A 310 6.37 -16.92 -39.53
C THR A 310 7.53 -17.09 -38.54
N GLY A 311 7.65 -18.27 -37.92
CA GLY A 311 8.55 -18.54 -36.80
C GLY A 311 8.18 -17.79 -35.52
N GLY A 312 6.99 -17.17 -35.47
CA GLY A 312 6.43 -16.57 -34.27
C GLY A 312 5.59 -17.57 -33.46
N TRP A 313 4.75 -17.04 -32.59
CA TRP A 313 3.90 -17.77 -31.68
C TRP A 313 2.48 -17.22 -31.69
N ARG A 314 1.53 -18.06 -31.28
CA ARG A 314 0.22 -17.61 -30.80
C ARG A 314 0.03 -18.11 -29.37
N LEU A 315 -0.34 -17.21 -28.47
CA LEU A 315 -0.58 -17.46 -27.05
C LEU A 315 -2.06 -17.19 -26.76
N TRP A 316 -2.71 -18.08 -26.02
CA TRP A 316 -4.02 -17.85 -25.43
C TRP A 316 -3.88 -17.83 -23.92
N VAL A 317 -4.39 -16.76 -23.32
CA VAL A 317 -4.60 -16.63 -21.88
C VAL A 317 -6.10 -16.59 -21.66
N ALA A 318 -6.64 -17.66 -21.08
CA ALA A 318 -8.06 -17.80 -20.79
C ALA A 318 -8.29 -17.57 -19.29
N ILE A 319 -9.08 -16.54 -18.96
CA ILE A 319 -9.33 -16.11 -17.58
C ILE A 319 -10.78 -16.43 -17.20
N ALA A 320 -11.00 -16.88 -15.98
CA ALA A 320 -12.31 -17.15 -15.38
C ALA A 320 -13.32 -16.03 -15.66
N ASP A 321 -14.47 -16.35 -16.25
CA ASP A 321 -15.49 -15.35 -16.63
C ASP A 321 -16.38 -14.95 -15.44
N VAL A 322 -15.77 -14.41 -14.39
CA VAL A 322 -16.45 -13.94 -13.17
C VAL A 322 -17.54 -12.91 -13.49
N SER A 323 -17.31 -12.06 -14.51
CA SER A 323 -18.27 -11.06 -14.98
C SER A 323 -19.58 -11.63 -15.54
N HIS A 324 -19.63 -12.93 -15.85
CA HIS A 324 -20.87 -13.63 -16.20
C HIS A 324 -21.72 -13.97 -14.96
N TYR A 325 -21.09 -14.29 -13.84
CA TYR A 325 -21.78 -14.71 -12.61
C TYR A 325 -22.07 -13.54 -11.66
N VAL A 326 -21.12 -12.61 -11.52
CA VAL A 326 -21.22 -11.42 -10.65
C VAL A 326 -21.75 -10.25 -11.48
N GLN A 327 -23.08 -10.10 -11.51
CA GLN A 327 -23.79 -9.08 -12.29
C GLN A 327 -23.73 -7.70 -11.63
N VAL A 328 -23.71 -6.62 -12.41
CA VAL A 328 -23.55 -5.27 -11.86
C VAL A 328 -24.71 -4.89 -10.94
N ASN A 329 -24.38 -4.32 -9.78
CA ASN A 329 -25.28 -3.98 -8.68
C ASN A 329 -26.01 -5.17 -8.03
N SER A 330 -25.59 -6.41 -8.25
CA SER A 330 -26.10 -7.57 -7.48
C SER A 330 -25.51 -7.61 -6.06
N ALA A 331 -26.01 -8.49 -5.19
CA ALA A 331 -25.49 -8.59 -3.83
C ALA A 331 -24.04 -9.08 -3.83
N LEU A 332 -23.72 -10.06 -4.70
CA LEU A 332 -22.36 -10.50 -4.97
C LEU A 332 -21.43 -9.37 -5.42
N ASP A 333 -21.93 -8.44 -6.25
CA ASP A 333 -21.13 -7.31 -6.76
C ASP A 333 -20.85 -6.26 -5.69
N ASN A 334 -21.87 -5.93 -4.89
CA ASN A 334 -21.72 -4.99 -3.78
C ASN A 334 -20.73 -5.50 -2.73
N GLU A 335 -20.80 -6.78 -2.38
CA GLU A 335 -19.86 -7.42 -1.45
C GLU A 335 -18.45 -7.54 -2.03
N ALA A 336 -18.31 -7.97 -3.29
CA ALA A 336 -17.01 -8.05 -3.96
C ALA A 336 -16.31 -6.68 -4.04
N ARG A 337 -17.08 -5.61 -4.27
CA ARG A 337 -16.60 -4.22 -4.21
C ARG A 337 -16.17 -3.83 -2.79
N GLN A 338 -16.95 -4.16 -1.77
CA GLN A 338 -16.66 -3.84 -0.37
C GLN A 338 -15.41 -4.55 0.17
N ARG A 339 -15.20 -5.81 -0.23
CA ARG A 339 -13.96 -6.56 0.04
C ARG A 339 -12.78 -6.02 -0.79
N GLY A 340 -13.01 -5.77 -2.07
CA GLY A 340 -12.05 -5.22 -3.05
C GLY A 340 -11.05 -6.27 -3.56
N ASN A 341 -10.56 -7.14 -2.68
CA ASN A 341 -9.69 -8.26 -3.00
C ASN A 341 -9.83 -9.36 -1.94
N SER A 342 -9.38 -10.59 -2.27
CA SER A 342 -9.18 -11.64 -1.28
C SER A 342 -8.01 -11.28 -0.36
N VAL A 343 -8.03 -11.79 0.88
CA VAL A 343 -6.95 -11.63 1.87
C VAL A 343 -6.41 -13.01 2.22
N TYR A 344 -5.11 -13.23 2.04
CA TYR A 344 -4.43 -14.52 2.21
C TYR A 344 -3.56 -14.49 3.47
N PHE A 345 -4.10 -14.98 4.58
CA PHE A 345 -3.35 -15.25 5.80
C PHE A 345 -2.65 -16.62 5.72
N PRO A 346 -1.69 -16.92 6.60
CA PRO A 346 -1.17 -18.29 6.74
C PRO A 346 -2.31 -19.29 7.01
N GLU A 347 -2.41 -20.33 6.17
CA GLU A 347 -3.46 -21.37 6.16
C GLU A 347 -4.93 -20.92 6.03
N PHE A 348 -5.22 -19.62 6.00
CA PHE A 348 -6.59 -19.09 5.97
C PHE A 348 -6.77 -17.99 4.92
N VAL A 349 -7.90 -18.01 4.22
CA VAL A 349 -8.22 -17.02 3.18
C VAL A 349 -9.58 -16.41 3.49
N VAL A 350 -9.66 -15.09 3.48
CA VAL A 350 -10.94 -14.35 3.37
C VAL A 350 -11.16 -14.05 1.89
N PRO A 351 -11.98 -14.83 1.16
CA PRO A 351 -12.10 -14.67 -0.27
C PRO A 351 -13.00 -13.47 -0.62
N MET A 352 -12.72 -12.83 -1.76
CA MET A 352 -13.56 -11.77 -2.32
C MET A 352 -14.95 -12.28 -2.75
N LEU A 353 -15.03 -13.55 -3.15
CA LEU A 353 -16.24 -14.20 -3.66
C LEU A 353 -16.50 -15.53 -2.93
N PRO A 354 -17.78 -15.91 -2.69
CA PRO A 354 -18.13 -17.17 -2.05
C PRO A 354 -17.53 -18.39 -2.78
N GLU A 355 -17.19 -19.43 -2.03
CA GLU A 355 -16.44 -20.61 -2.47
C GLU A 355 -17.10 -21.35 -3.64
N LYS A 356 -18.45 -21.30 -3.70
CA LYS A 356 -19.23 -21.86 -4.82
C LYS A 356 -18.90 -21.19 -6.17
N LEU A 357 -18.49 -19.92 -6.16
CA LEU A 357 -17.93 -19.24 -7.32
C LEU A 357 -16.43 -19.46 -7.40
N SER A 358 -15.68 -19.02 -6.38
CA SER A 358 -14.22 -18.92 -6.42
C SER A 358 -13.52 -20.26 -6.61
N ASN A 359 -13.95 -21.32 -5.92
CA ASN A 359 -13.42 -22.68 -6.09
C ASN A 359 -14.26 -23.54 -7.07
N GLY A 360 -15.49 -23.10 -7.38
CA GLY A 360 -16.49 -23.86 -8.13
C GLY A 360 -16.65 -23.42 -9.59
N LEU A 361 -17.63 -22.55 -9.84
CA LEU A 361 -18.07 -22.14 -11.20
C LEU A 361 -17.07 -21.24 -11.94
N CYS A 362 -16.27 -20.47 -11.22
CA CYS A 362 -15.26 -19.58 -11.81
C CYS A 362 -13.90 -20.27 -11.94
N SER A 363 -13.49 -21.06 -10.93
CA SER A 363 -12.24 -21.83 -10.98
C SER A 363 -12.18 -22.70 -12.23
N LEU A 364 -11.06 -22.61 -12.96
CA LEU A 364 -10.79 -23.32 -14.21
C LEU A 364 -10.37 -24.79 -13.98
N ASN A 365 -11.17 -25.47 -13.14
CA ASN A 365 -11.00 -26.84 -12.71
C ASN A 365 -10.76 -27.82 -13.88
N PRO A 366 -9.91 -28.86 -13.68
CA PRO A 366 -9.58 -29.82 -14.71
C PRO A 366 -10.79 -30.66 -15.11
N GLN A 367 -10.82 -31.05 -16.39
CA GLN A 367 -11.77 -31.98 -16.99
C GLN A 367 -13.26 -31.56 -16.92
N VAL A 368 -13.52 -30.26 -16.74
CA VAL A 368 -14.88 -29.70 -16.73
C VAL A 368 -15.00 -28.46 -17.62
N ASP A 369 -16.16 -28.28 -18.24
CA ASP A 369 -16.47 -27.11 -19.07
C ASP A 369 -16.48 -25.84 -18.20
N ARG A 370 -15.79 -24.78 -18.64
CA ARG A 370 -15.71 -23.48 -17.95
C ARG A 370 -15.82 -22.29 -18.88
N LEU A 371 -16.52 -21.27 -18.40
CA LEU A 371 -16.73 -20.00 -19.10
C LEU A 371 -15.52 -19.09 -18.88
N VAL A 372 -14.98 -18.53 -19.97
CA VAL A 372 -13.77 -17.70 -19.91
C VAL A 372 -13.88 -16.41 -20.73
N MET A 373 -13.13 -15.39 -20.29
CA MET A 373 -12.73 -14.24 -21.09
C MET A 373 -11.30 -14.50 -21.59
N VAL A 374 -11.11 -14.58 -22.90
CA VAL A 374 -9.83 -15.03 -23.48
C VAL A 374 -9.12 -13.88 -24.19
N CYS A 375 -7.82 -13.75 -23.95
CA CYS A 375 -6.91 -12.95 -24.75
C CYS A 375 -6.11 -13.87 -25.70
N GLU A 376 -6.43 -13.83 -27.00
CA GLU A 376 -5.57 -14.41 -28.06
C GLU A 376 -4.51 -13.37 -28.44
N MET A 377 -3.23 -13.74 -28.41
CA MET A 377 -2.12 -12.88 -28.77
C MET A 377 -1.28 -13.53 -29.87
N THR A 378 -0.96 -12.75 -30.91
CA THR A 378 0.07 -13.10 -31.90
C THR A 378 1.39 -12.45 -31.48
N ILE A 379 2.45 -13.24 -31.42
CA ILE A 379 3.77 -12.81 -30.97
C ILE A 379 4.76 -13.12 -32.09
N SER A 380 5.49 -12.10 -32.55
CA SER A 380 6.49 -12.25 -33.60
C SER A 380 7.64 -13.18 -33.18
N LYS A 381 8.41 -13.71 -34.14
CA LYS A 381 9.67 -14.44 -33.86
C LYS A 381 10.64 -13.67 -32.96
N ALA A 382 10.56 -12.34 -32.99
CA ALA A 382 11.37 -11.47 -32.15
C ALA A 382 10.85 -11.36 -30.71
N GLY A 383 9.66 -11.83 -30.35
CA GLY A 383 9.07 -11.70 -29.01
C GLY A 383 8.21 -10.44 -28.81
N ASN A 384 8.00 -9.63 -29.84
CA ASN A 384 7.08 -8.49 -29.78
C ASN A 384 5.65 -8.96 -30.06
N ILE A 385 4.67 -8.56 -29.25
CA ILE A 385 3.24 -8.75 -29.53
C ILE A 385 2.88 -7.98 -30.81
N SER A 386 2.41 -8.67 -31.84
CA SER A 386 2.08 -8.09 -33.16
C SER A 386 0.59 -7.79 -33.35
N GLY A 387 -0.26 -8.29 -32.45
CA GLY A 387 -1.71 -8.14 -32.51
C GLY A 387 -2.39 -9.06 -31.51
N TYR A 388 -3.58 -8.70 -31.06
CA TYR A 388 -4.32 -9.47 -30.06
C TYR A 388 -5.84 -9.35 -30.30
N LYS A 389 -6.62 -10.24 -29.69
CA LYS A 389 -8.08 -10.19 -29.66
C LYS A 389 -8.63 -10.63 -28.31
N PHE A 390 -9.72 -10.02 -27.89
CA PHE A 390 -10.53 -10.47 -26.76
C PHE A 390 -11.82 -11.16 -27.23
N MET A 391 -12.23 -12.23 -26.52
CA MET A 391 -13.43 -13.01 -26.83
C MET A 391 -14.02 -13.69 -25.58
N GLU A 392 -15.34 -13.89 -25.60
CA GLU A 392 -16.02 -14.77 -24.65
C GLU A 392 -15.94 -16.23 -25.15
N GLY A 393 -15.27 -17.08 -24.38
CA GLY A 393 -14.99 -18.47 -24.74
C GLY A 393 -15.58 -19.51 -23.78
N LEU A 394 -15.44 -20.76 -24.19
CA LEU A 394 -15.72 -21.97 -23.43
C LEU A 394 -14.48 -22.87 -23.54
N ILE A 395 -13.85 -23.23 -22.41
CA ILE A 395 -12.69 -24.14 -22.37
C ILE A 395 -12.99 -25.40 -21.55
N HIS A 396 -12.09 -26.36 -21.66
CA HIS A 396 -12.04 -27.58 -20.88
C HIS A 396 -10.57 -27.75 -20.46
N SER A 397 -10.25 -27.56 -19.18
CA SER A 397 -8.85 -27.63 -18.72
C SER A 397 -8.37 -29.07 -18.78
N HIS A 398 -7.29 -29.35 -19.51
CA HIS A 398 -6.78 -30.70 -19.77
C HIS A 398 -5.91 -31.22 -18.62
N ALA A 399 -5.31 -30.34 -17.82
CA ALA A 399 -4.58 -30.70 -16.62
C ALA A 399 -4.53 -29.53 -15.61
N ARG A 400 -4.64 -29.85 -14.32
CA ARG A 400 -4.22 -29.00 -13.20
C ARG A 400 -2.80 -29.41 -12.82
N LEU A 401 -1.84 -28.53 -13.07
CA LEU A 401 -0.43 -28.72 -12.76
C LEU A 401 -0.05 -27.86 -11.55
N THR A 402 1.13 -28.12 -10.97
CA THR A 402 1.73 -27.19 -10.00
C THR A 402 3.06 -26.66 -10.51
N TYR A 403 3.50 -25.51 -10.01
CA TYR A 403 4.80 -24.94 -10.38
C TYR A 403 5.95 -25.93 -10.18
N ASN A 404 5.94 -26.71 -9.10
CA ASN A 404 6.98 -27.71 -8.82
C ASN A 404 6.95 -28.87 -9.83
N LYS A 405 5.76 -29.39 -10.18
CA LYS A 405 5.62 -30.41 -11.22
C LYS A 405 6.12 -29.92 -12.58
N VAL A 406 5.76 -28.70 -12.97
CA VAL A 406 6.18 -28.10 -14.24
C VAL A 406 7.69 -27.87 -14.28
N TRP A 407 8.27 -27.35 -13.19
CA TRP A 407 9.72 -27.23 -13.04
C TRP A 407 10.45 -28.58 -13.20
N GLN A 408 9.95 -29.62 -12.54
CA GLN A 408 10.52 -30.98 -12.64
C GLN A 408 10.42 -31.56 -14.05
N MET A 409 9.29 -31.36 -14.75
CA MET A 409 9.12 -31.78 -16.15
C MET A 409 10.02 -31.02 -17.13
N LEU A 410 10.34 -29.75 -16.88
CA LEU A 410 11.08 -28.90 -17.81
C LEU A 410 12.60 -28.93 -17.60
N GLU A 411 13.06 -28.63 -16.38
CA GLU A 411 14.50 -28.43 -16.08
C GLU A 411 15.14 -29.61 -15.34
N GLN A 412 14.34 -30.55 -14.81
CA GLN A 412 14.84 -31.79 -14.20
C GLN A 412 14.32 -33.09 -14.87
N PRO A 413 14.21 -33.17 -16.22
CA PRO A 413 13.47 -34.22 -16.93
C PRO A 413 14.09 -35.62 -16.88
N ARG A 414 15.29 -35.78 -16.30
CA ARG A 414 16.00 -37.05 -16.10
C ARG A 414 16.09 -37.48 -14.63
N THR A 415 15.33 -36.81 -13.76
CA THR A 415 15.12 -37.27 -12.39
C THR A 415 13.93 -38.22 -12.38
N GLU A 416 13.90 -39.17 -11.45
CA GLU A 416 12.79 -40.11 -11.28
C GLU A 416 11.42 -39.39 -11.22
N GLN A 417 11.36 -38.25 -10.53
CA GLN A 417 10.16 -37.40 -10.47
C GLN A 417 9.86 -36.72 -11.83
N GLY A 418 10.87 -36.18 -12.51
CA GLY A 418 10.71 -35.56 -13.82
C GLY A 418 10.23 -36.55 -14.90
N GLU A 419 10.75 -37.78 -14.90
CA GLU A 419 10.32 -38.88 -15.77
C GLU A 419 8.88 -39.30 -15.44
N THR A 420 8.58 -39.56 -14.15
CA THR A 420 7.24 -39.91 -13.67
C THR A 420 6.18 -38.88 -14.07
N TRP A 421 6.45 -37.57 -13.87
CA TRP A 421 5.50 -36.53 -14.26
C TRP A 421 5.37 -36.39 -15.78
N ARG A 422 6.46 -36.56 -16.53
CA ARG A 422 6.41 -36.55 -18.01
C ARG A 422 5.57 -37.69 -18.56
N GLU A 423 5.65 -38.89 -17.98
CA GLU A 423 4.80 -40.02 -18.36
C GLU A 423 3.34 -39.78 -17.97
N HIS A 424 3.09 -39.32 -16.74
CA HIS A 424 1.73 -39.07 -16.24
C HIS A 424 0.99 -37.97 -17.02
N TYR A 425 1.70 -36.91 -17.44
CA TYR A 425 1.15 -35.77 -18.17
C TYR A 425 1.54 -35.76 -19.67
N ALA A 426 1.87 -36.91 -20.26
CA ALA A 426 2.47 -36.99 -21.60
C ALA A 426 1.68 -36.29 -22.72
N SER A 427 0.35 -36.19 -22.58
CA SER A 427 -0.53 -35.47 -23.52
C SER A 427 -0.36 -33.95 -23.51
N VAL A 428 0.07 -33.35 -22.39
CA VAL A 428 0.22 -31.89 -22.24
C VAL A 428 1.68 -31.43 -22.20
N VAL A 429 2.64 -32.33 -21.92
CA VAL A 429 4.09 -32.02 -21.89
C VAL A 429 4.57 -31.23 -23.13
N PRO A 430 4.22 -31.60 -24.39
CA PRO A 430 4.67 -30.83 -25.56
C PRO A 430 4.19 -29.37 -25.57
N HIS A 431 3.02 -29.11 -25.00
CA HIS A 431 2.43 -27.77 -24.91
C HIS A 431 3.06 -26.95 -23.77
N VAL A 432 3.46 -27.61 -22.68
CA VAL A 432 4.24 -27.01 -21.59
C VAL A 432 5.67 -26.67 -22.06
N GLU A 433 6.29 -27.53 -22.90
CA GLU A 433 7.58 -27.24 -23.56
C GLU A 433 7.47 -26.07 -24.55
N ASP A 434 6.36 -25.95 -25.29
CA ASP A 434 6.09 -24.80 -26.15
C ASP A 434 5.91 -23.51 -25.32
N LEU A 435 5.12 -23.53 -24.24
CA LEU A 435 5.00 -22.40 -23.31
C LEU A 435 6.36 -21.99 -22.73
N TYR A 436 7.22 -22.95 -22.40
CA TYR A 436 8.56 -22.69 -21.89
C TYR A 436 9.49 -22.04 -22.94
N GLY A 437 9.38 -22.47 -24.20
CA GLY A 437 10.07 -21.83 -25.33
C GLY A 437 9.62 -20.39 -25.58
N LEU A 438 8.33 -20.09 -25.36
CA LEU A 438 7.80 -18.73 -25.43
C LEU A 438 8.24 -17.87 -24.23
N PHE A 439 8.22 -18.43 -23.01
CA PHE A 439 8.70 -17.77 -21.79
C PHE A 439 10.13 -17.25 -21.96
N LYS A 440 11.08 -18.09 -22.42
CA LYS A 440 12.48 -17.68 -22.64
C LYS A 440 12.60 -16.48 -23.59
N LEU A 441 11.74 -16.42 -24.61
CA LEU A 441 11.67 -15.29 -25.54
C LEU A 441 11.09 -14.02 -24.89
N LEU A 442 9.99 -14.13 -24.15
CA LEU A 442 9.36 -13.00 -23.43
C LEU A 442 10.28 -12.43 -22.35
N ARG A 443 10.93 -13.29 -21.56
CA ARG A 443 11.90 -12.93 -20.52
C ARG A 443 13.06 -12.10 -21.10
N SER A 444 13.65 -12.56 -22.21
CA SER A 444 14.69 -11.79 -22.93
C SER A 444 14.20 -10.41 -23.39
N LYS A 445 12.90 -10.25 -23.67
CA LYS A 445 12.30 -8.96 -24.03
C LYS A 445 11.99 -8.07 -22.84
N ARG A 446 11.65 -8.63 -21.68
CA ARG A 446 11.57 -7.89 -20.41
C ARG A 446 12.91 -7.30 -20.03
N GLU A 447 13.99 -8.07 -20.16
CA GLU A 447 15.36 -7.62 -19.95
C GLU A 447 15.74 -6.47 -20.90
N VAL A 448 15.54 -6.63 -22.22
CA VAL A 448 15.85 -5.57 -23.21
C VAL A 448 15.01 -4.30 -23.00
N ARG A 449 13.78 -4.43 -22.49
CA ARG A 449 12.86 -3.32 -22.16
C ARG A 449 13.33 -2.51 -20.94
N GLY A 450 14.18 -3.07 -20.09
CA GLY A 450 14.66 -2.42 -18.87
C GLY A 450 13.70 -2.52 -17.69
N ALA A 451 12.86 -3.56 -17.63
CA ALA A 451 12.10 -3.82 -16.42
C ALA A 451 13.07 -4.19 -15.28
N MET A 452 12.78 -3.73 -14.08
CA MET A 452 13.52 -4.13 -12.89
C MET A 452 13.04 -5.50 -12.41
N ASP A 453 13.97 -6.30 -11.92
CA ASP A 453 13.72 -7.52 -11.17
C ASP A 453 14.60 -7.42 -9.93
N PHE A 454 13.98 -7.46 -8.75
CA PHE A 454 14.68 -7.39 -7.47
C PHE A 454 14.65 -8.78 -6.85
N ASP A 455 15.79 -9.24 -6.35
CA ASP A 455 15.89 -10.54 -5.69
C ASP A 455 15.41 -10.42 -4.24
N SER A 456 14.09 -10.58 -4.05
CA SER A 456 13.44 -10.59 -2.74
C SER A 456 13.07 -12.02 -2.34
N VAL A 457 13.58 -12.46 -1.19
CA VAL A 457 13.25 -13.76 -0.62
C VAL A 457 11.96 -13.65 0.18
N GLU A 458 10.85 -14.14 -0.39
CA GLU A 458 9.60 -14.33 0.34
C GLU A 458 9.68 -15.57 1.25
N THR A 459 8.94 -15.59 2.35
CA THR A 459 8.96 -16.68 3.34
C THR A 459 7.59 -17.30 3.54
N ARG A 460 7.51 -18.63 3.56
CA ARG A 460 6.32 -19.40 3.94
C ARG A 460 6.49 -19.94 5.36
N ILE A 461 5.45 -19.81 6.17
CA ILE A 461 5.33 -20.46 7.48
C ILE A 461 4.80 -21.89 7.23
N VAL A 462 5.44 -22.88 7.84
CA VAL A 462 5.03 -24.29 7.83
C VAL A 462 4.54 -24.65 9.22
N PHE A 463 3.33 -25.20 9.30
CA PHE A 463 2.71 -25.61 10.57
C PHE A 463 2.77 -27.13 10.75
N ASP A 464 2.76 -27.57 12.01
CA ASP A 464 2.60 -28.97 12.39
C ASP A 464 1.12 -29.39 12.51
N ALA A 465 0.87 -30.63 12.91
CA ALA A 465 -0.49 -31.17 13.05
C ALA A 465 -1.31 -30.49 14.15
N GLU A 466 -0.63 -29.88 15.13
CA GLU A 466 -1.18 -29.12 16.23
C GLU A 466 -1.39 -27.62 15.89
N ARG A 467 -1.13 -27.21 14.63
CA ARG A 467 -1.15 -25.82 14.13
C ARG A 467 -0.13 -24.90 14.81
N LYS A 468 0.97 -25.44 15.32
CA LYS A 468 2.13 -24.65 15.75
C LYS A 468 3.13 -24.50 14.62
N ILE A 469 3.93 -23.45 14.68
CA ILE A 469 4.94 -23.15 13.65
C ILE A 469 6.09 -24.16 13.78
N GLN A 470 6.22 -25.04 12.79
CA GLN A 470 7.31 -25.99 12.69
C GLN A 470 8.59 -25.30 12.19
N GLU A 471 8.49 -24.54 11.09
CA GLU A 471 9.60 -23.81 10.49
C GLU A 471 9.12 -22.65 9.59
N ILE A 472 10.04 -21.72 9.30
CA ILE A 472 9.83 -20.61 8.36
C ILE A 472 10.84 -20.78 7.23
N VAL A 473 10.36 -21.05 6.01
CA VAL A 473 11.20 -21.44 4.86
C VAL A 473 11.13 -20.42 3.73
N PRO A 474 12.22 -20.18 2.99
CA PRO A 474 12.19 -19.31 1.82
C PRO A 474 11.42 -19.95 0.66
N VAL A 475 10.55 -19.18 0.02
CA VAL A 475 9.80 -19.61 -1.17
C VAL A 475 10.72 -19.57 -2.39
N GLN A 476 10.85 -20.70 -3.09
CA GLN A 476 11.70 -20.80 -4.29
C GLN A 476 10.92 -20.41 -5.55
N ARG A 477 11.10 -19.16 -6.02
CA ARG A 477 10.64 -18.71 -7.34
C ARG A 477 11.47 -19.40 -8.43
N ASN A 478 10.83 -20.26 -9.21
CA ASN A 478 11.44 -21.02 -10.31
C ASN A 478 10.82 -20.64 -11.68
N ASP A 479 11.38 -21.18 -12.78
CA ASP A 479 10.93 -20.84 -14.13
C ASP A 479 9.44 -21.12 -14.41
N ALA A 480 8.80 -22.06 -13.73
CA ALA A 480 7.36 -22.31 -13.91
C ALA A 480 6.52 -21.13 -13.40
N HIS A 481 6.93 -20.49 -12.31
CA HIS A 481 6.30 -19.27 -11.80
C HIS A 481 6.51 -18.11 -12.80
N MET A 482 7.74 -17.93 -13.27
CA MET A 482 8.08 -16.86 -14.22
C MET A 482 7.44 -17.05 -15.60
N LEU A 483 7.19 -18.30 -16.04
CA LEU A 483 6.46 -18.64 -17.26
C LEU A 483 5.02 -18.11 -17.21
N ILE A 484 4.30 -18.39 -16.12
CA ILE A 484 2.94 -17.87 -15.91
C ILE A 484 2.97 -16.34 -15.79
N GLU A 485 3.93 -15.78 -15.02
CA GLU A 485 4.10 -14.33 -14.88
C GLU A 485 4.22 -13.62 -16.24
N GLU A 486 5.13 -14.06 -17.13
CA GLU A 486 5.28 -13.44 -18.46
C GLU A 486 4.03 -13.61 -19.35
N CYS A 487 3.30 -14.72 -19.24
CA CYS A 487 2.03 -14.91 -19.95
C CYS A 487 0.95 -13.94 -19.46
N MET A 488 0.83 -13.76 -18.14
CA MET A 488 -0.14 -12.83 -17.54
C MET A 488 0.24 -11.37 -17.81
N LEU A 489 1.52 -11.02 -17.74
CA LEU A 489 2.02 -9.69 -18.11
C LEU A 489 1.66 -9.34 -19.56
N ALA A 490 1.79 -10.27 -20.50
CA ALA A 490 1.40 -10.07 -21.89
C ALA A 490 -0.11 -9.78 -22.04
N ALA A 491 -0.97 -10.58 -21.40
CA ALA A 491 -2.43 -10.37 -21.43
C ALA A 491 -2.86 -9.04 -20.78
N ASN A 492 -2.25 -8.70 -19.64
CA ASN A 492 -2.48 -7.45 -18.90
C ASN A 492 -2.12 -6.19 -19.73
N VAL A 493 -1.03 -6.24 -20.49
CA VAL A 493 -0.65 -5.16 -21.43
C VAL A 493 -1.63 -5.06 -22.59
N CYS A 494 -2.09 -6.18 -23.14
CA CYS A 494 -3.14 -6.19 -24.17
C CYS A 494 -4.48 -5.62 -23.66
N ALA A 495 -4.85 -5.90 -22.42
CA ALA A 495 -6.05 -5.33 -21.79
C ALA A 495 -5.92 -3.80 -21.62
N ALA A 496 -4.75 -3.31 -21.19
CA ALA A 496 -4.49 -1.88 -21.05
C ALA A 496 -4.56 -1.13 -22.39
N ASP A 497 -3.91 -1.66 -23.45
CA ASP A 497 -4.01 -1.09 -24.80
C ASP A 497 -5.45 -1.11 -25.31
N PHE A 498 -6.20 -2.17 -25.07
CA PHE A 498 -7.59 -2.31 -25.50
C PHE A 498 -8.49 -1.22 -24.89
N LEU A 499 -8.46 -1.06 -23.57
CA LEU A 499 -9.27 -0.07 -22.85
C LEU A 499 -8.93 1.36 -23.31
N GLN A 500 -7.64 1.67 -23.40
CA GLN A 500 -7.15 2.97 -23.89
C GLN A 500 -7.59 3.24 -25.34
N ARG A 501 -7.45 2.25 -26.22
CA ARG A 501 -7.77 2.34 -27.65
C ARG A 501 -9.26 2.52 -27.92
N TYR A 502 -10.12 1.84 -27.16
CA TYR A 502 -11.57 1.96 -27.31
C TYR A 502 -12.19 3.11 -26.48
N LYS A 503 -11.38 3.78 -25.64
CA LYS A 503 -11.76 4.85 -24.71
C LYS A 503 -12.80 4.40 -23.68
N VAL A 504 -12.60 3.21 -23.13
CA VAL A 504 -13.38 2.71 -21.99
C VAL A 504 -12.75 3.31 -20.73
N PRO A 505 -13.50 4.08 -19.90
CA PRO A 505 -13.04 4.45 -18.56
C PRO A 505 -12.71 3.18 -17.80
N ALA A 506 -11.52 3.06 -17.20
CA ALA A 506 -11.08 1.85 -16.52
C ALA A 506 -9.88 2.15 -15.62
N LEU A 507 -9.60 1.25 -14.68
CA LEU A 507 -8.43 1.35 -13.80
C LEU A 507 -7.18 0.82 -14.51
N TYR A 508 -6.09 1.57 -14.41
CA TYR A 508 -4.73 1.13 -14.73
C TYR A 508 -4.00 0.83 -13.43
N ARG A 509 -3.09 -0.13 -13.47
CA ARG A 509 -2.16 -0.39 -12.36
C ARG A 509 -0.92 0.45 -12.61
N VAL A 510 -0.91 1.63 -12.01
CA VAL A 510 0.13 2.64 -12.17
C VAL A 510 1.22 2.43 -11.13
N HIS A 511 2.47 2.61 -11.53
CA HIS A 511 3.62 2.65 -10.63
C HIS A 511 4.49 3.81 -11.09
N ASN A 512 4.42 4.93 -10.38
CA ASN A 512 5.20 6.12 -10.68
C ASN A 512 6.68 5.94 -10.29
N GLY A 513 7.56 6.72 -10.91
CA GLY A 513 8.97 6.73 -10.54
C GLY A 513 9.23 7.20 -9.09
N PRO A 514 10.50 7.25 -8.67
CA PRO A 514 10.88 7.91 -7.42
C PRO A 514 10.41 9.37 -7.39
N THR A 515 9.91 9.81 -6.24
CA THR A 515 9.76 11.26 -5.96
C THR A 515 11.13 11.95 -5.93
N SER A 516 11.21 13.24 -6.28
CA SER A 516 12.47 14.00 -6.27
C SER A 516 13.26 13.90 -4.96
N GLU A 517 12.60 13.93 -3.79
CA GLU A 517 13.25 13.77 -2.49
C GLU A 517 13.91 12.38 -2.32
N LYS A 518 13.18 11.29 -2.61
CA LYS A 518 13.75 9.94 -2.59
C LYS A 518 14.92 9.79 -3.56
N LEU A 519 14.86 10.47 -4.71
CA LEU A 519 15.88 10.44 -5.75
C LEU A 519 17.15 11.22 -5.36
N GLU A 520 17.02 12.39 -4.73
CA GLU A 520 18.16 13.14 -4.17
C GLU A 520 18.86 12.36 -3.05
N ASN A 521 18.09 11.68 -2.19
CA ASN A 521 18.62 10.77 -1.18
C ASN A 521 19.37 9.58 -1.84
N LEU A 522 18.78 8.95 -2.86
CA LEU A 522 19.41 7.86 -3.62
C LEU A 522 20.72 8.30 -4.29
N HIS A 523 20.75 9.47 -4.94
CA HIS A 523 21.97 10.00 -5.54
C HIS A 523 23.07 10.27 -4.51
N SER A 524 22.69 10.82 -3.35
CA SER A 524 23.62 11.09 -2.27
C SER A 524 24.22 9.79 -1.71
N PHE A 525 23.39 8.75 -1.56
CA PHE A 525 23.82 7.41 -1.18
C PHE A 525 24.77 6.77 -2.21
N LEU A 526 24.37 6.74 -3.49
CA LEU A 526 25.16 6.14 -4.57
C LEU A 526 26.51 6.85 -4.77
N GLY A 527 26.52 8.18 -4.74
CA GLY A 527 27.72 8.99 -4.93
C GLY A 527 28.82 8.68 -3.92
N GLU A 528 28.46 8.36 -2.67
CA GLU A 528 29.43 7.92 -1.65
C GLU A 528 29.97 6.50 -1.86
N MET A 529 29.23 5.65 -2.56
CA MET A 529 29.68 4.30 -2.95
C MET A 529 30.54 4.32 -4.22
N GLY A 530 30.80 5.51 -4.79
CA GLY A 530 31.45 5.69 -6.09
C GLY A 530 30.59 5.26 -7.27
N LEU A 531 29.26 5.24 -7.08
CA LEU A 531 28.27 4.86 -8.08
C LEU A 531 27.48 6.10 -8.52
N SER A 532 26.87 6.04 -9.70
CA SER A 532 25.95 7.06 -10.18
C SER A 532 24.80 6.42 -10.93
N LEU A 533 23.62 7.03 -10.81
CA LEU A 533 22.47 6.70 -11.65
C LEU A 533 22.50 7.60 -12.89
N ALA A 534 22.23 7.03 -14.07
CA ALA A 534 22.19 7.79 -15.31
C ALA A 534 20.92 8.66 -15.40
N HIS A 535 20.93 9.64 -16.29
CA HIS A 535 19.87 10.63 -16.54
C HIS A 535 19.47 11.53 -15.36
N GLY A 536 20.08 11.38 -14.19
CA GLY A 536 19.97 12.34 -13.09
C GLY A 536 18.55 12.45 -12.55
N GLN A 537 17.92 13.62 -12.70
CA GLN A 537 16.61 13.92 -12.11
C GLN A 537 15.43 13.19 -12.77
N ASP A 538 15.63 12.53 -13.91
CA ASP A 538 14.61 11.72 -14.61
C ASP A 538 15.20 10.37 -15.10
N PRO A 539 15.49 9.43 -14.18
CA PRO A 539 16.08 8.14 -14.52
C PRO A 539 15.02 7.19 -15.06
N SER A 540 15.35 6.48 -16.14
CA SER A 540 14.50 5.43 -16.68
C SER A 540 14.65 4.11 -15.89
N PRO A 541 13.67 3.19 -15.96
CA PRO A 541 13.80 1.85 -15.39
C PRO A 541 15.04 1.09 -15.88
N LYS A 542 15.50 1.37 -17.10
CA LYS A 542 16.70 0.80 -17.68
C LYS A 542 17.99 1.28 -16.99
N ASP A 543 17.99 2.49 -16.42
CA ASP A 543 19.14 3.00 -15.66
C ASP A 543 19.27 2.28 -14.31
N TYR A 544 18.13 1.99 -13.66
CA TYR A 544 18.08 1.10 -12.49
C TYR A 544 18.59 -0.29 -12.83
N GLN A 545 18.08 -0.91 -13.91
CA GLN A 545 18.55 -2.22 -14.35
C GLN A 545 20.05 -2.24 -14.67
N THR A 546 20.56 -1.20 -15.33
CA THR A 546 21.99 -1.07 -15.66
C THR A 546 22.84 -0.98 -14.38
N LEU A 547 22.37 -0.22 -13.38
CA LEU A 547 23.03 -0.15 -12.07
C LEU A 547 22.95 -1.47 -11.31
N LEU A 548 21.81 -2.17 -11.31
CA LEU A 548 21.63 -3.49 -10.69
C LEU A 548 22.65 -4.50 -11.26
N ALA A 549 22.81 -4.57 -12.59
CA ALA A 549 23.80 -5.42 -13.24
C ALA A 549 25.26 -5.02 -12.92
N GLN A 550 25.55 -3.73 -12.71
CA GLN A 550 26.89 -3.28 -12.28
C GLN A 550 27.22 -3.66 -10.84
N VAL A 551 26.20 -3.77 -9.96
CA VAL A 551 26.41 -4.00 -8.52
C VAL A 551 26.27 -5.46 -8.11
N GLU A 552 25.68 -6.32 -8.95
CA GLU A 552 25.41 -7.75 -8.72
C GLU A 552 26.55 -8.48 -7.97
N ASN A 553 27.78 -8.38 -8.49
CA ASN A 553 28.97 -9.07 -7.96
C ASN A 553 29.67 -8.34 -6.80
N ARG A 554 29.13 -7.23 -6.29
CA ARG A 554 29.72 -6.46 -5.19
C ARG A 554 29.32 -7.02 -3.81
N PRO A 555 30.19 -6.93 -2.79
CA PRO A 555 29.85 -7.37 -1.43
C PRO A 555 28.73 -6.56 -0.77
N ASP A 556 28.40 -5.39 -1.31
CA ASP A 556 27.34 -4.48 -0.87
C ASP A 556 26.12 -4.46 -1.83
N SER A 557 26.03 -5.41 -2.75
CA SER A 557 24.94 -5.55 -3.74
C SER A 557 23.54 -5.50 -3.11
N HIS A 558 23.28 -6.36 -2.12
CA HIS A 558 21.98 -6.45 -1.43
C HIS A 558 21.57 -5.14 -0.72
N LEU A 559 22.54 -4.42 -0.14
CA LEU A 559 22.31 -3.08 0.42
C LEU A 559 21.85 -2.10 -0.67
N ILE A 560 22.55 -2.07 -1.81
CA ILE A 560 22.22 -1.16 -2.92
C ILE A 560 20.85 -1.51 -3.51
N GLN A 561 20.55 -2.80 -3.72
CA GLN A 561 19.23 -3.28 -4.15
C GLN A 561 18.11 -2.82 -3.20
N THR A 562 18.33 -2.95 -1.89
CA THR A 562 17.37 -2.52 -0.85
C THR A 562 17.09 -1.02 -0.90
N VAL A 563 18.14 -0.19 -1.05
CA VAL A 563 17.97 1.28 -1.15
C VAL A 563 17.31 1.68 -2.47
N LEU A 564 17.65 1.02 -3.58
CA LEU A 564 16.97 1.21 -4.87
C LEU A 564 15.48 0.89 -4.77
N LEU A 565 15.11 -0.27 -4.20
CA LEU A 565 13.71 -0.67 -4.01
C LEU A 565 12.95 0.34 -3.12
N ARG A 566 13.53 0.78 -2.01
CA ARG A 566 12.93 1.77 -1.09
C ARG A 566 12.78 3.17 -1.71
N SER A 567 13.57 3.49 -2.74
CA SER A 567 13.47 4.76 -3.49
C SER A 567 12.23 4.82 -4.41
N LEU A 568 11.66 3.69 -4.79
CA LEU A 568 10.49 3.61 -5.67
C LEU A 568 9.20 4.05 -4.95
N SER A 569 8.16 4.36 -5.73
CA SER A 569 6.82 4.66 -5.24
C SER A 569 5.98 3.38 -5.14
N GLN A 570 4.94 3.37 -4.30
CA GLN A 570 4.01 2.24 -4.27
C GLN A 570 3.13 2.26 -5.54
N ALA A 571 2.78 1.09 -6.06
CA ALA A 571 1.85 0.98 -7.19
C ALA A 571 0.39 1.12 -6.70
N VAL A 572 -0.45 1.79 -7.50
CA VAL A 572 -1.85 2.14 -7.18
C VAL A 572 -2.80 1.86 -8.36
N TYR A 573 -4.10 1.85 -8.10
CA TYR A 573 -5.13 1.79 -9.12
C TYR A 573 -5.74 3.18 -9.36
N GLN A 574 -5.65 3.68 -10.60
CA GLN A 574 -6.18 4.99 -10.98
C GLN A 574 -6.65 5.00 -12.46
N PRO A 575 -7.60 5.87 -12.86
CA PRO A 575 -8.04 5.96 -14.26
C PRO A 575 -7.01 6.57 -15.21
N GLU A 576 -6.12 7.42 -14.71
CA GLU A 576 -5.08 8.08 -15.49
C GLU A 576 -3.90 7.14 -15.71
N ASN A 577 -3.69 6.69 -16.95
CA ASN A 577 -2.54 5.85 -17.29
C ASN A 577 -1.23 6.68 -17.33
N GLU A 578 -0.48 6.63 -16.24
CA GLU A 578 0.89 7.19 -16.12
C GLU A 578 1.98 6.13 -16.38
N GLY A 579 1.59 4.90 -16.73
CA GLY A 579 2.48 3.78 -16.97
C GLY A 579 2.90 3.04 -15.69
N HIS A 580 3.85 2.12 -15.82
CA HIS A 580 4.32 1.29 -14.72
C HIS A 580 5.85 1.18 -14.75
N PHE A 581 6.50 2.01 -13.93
CA PHE A 581 7.96 2.16 -13.84
C PHE A 581 8.67 0.83 -13.57
N GLY A 582 8.25 0.07 -12.55
CA GLY A 582 8.82 -1.25 -12.21
C GLY A 582 8.96 -2.23 -13.38
N LEU A 583 7.90 -2.36 -14.20
CA LEU A 583 7.80 -3.32 -15.31
C LEU A 583 8.22 -2.72 -16.67
N ALA A 584 8.61 -1.44 -16.68
CA ALA A 584 8.92 -0.64 -17.88
C ALA A 584 7.81 -0.67 -18.95
N TYR A 585 6.53 -0.62 -18.54
CA TYR A 585 5.38 -0.56 -19.45
C TYR A 585 4.77 0.84 -19.53
N LYS A 586 4.33 1.26 -20.72
CA LYS A 586 3.61 2.53 -20.96
C LYS A 586 2.14 2.50 -20.59
N ALA A 587 1.56 1.30 -20.46
CA ALA A 587 0.19 1.04 -20.09
C ALA A 587 0.14 -0.36 -19.48
N TYR A 588 -0.49 -0.48 -18.31
CA TYR A 588 -0.62 -1.76 -17.60
C TYR A 588 -1.89 -1.73 -16.75
N THR A 589 -2.61 -2.86 -16.71
CA THR A 589 -3.81 -3.04 -15.88
C THR A 589 -3.90 -4.50 -15.47
N HIS A 590 -4.62 -4.79 -14.38
CA HIS A 590 -4.85 -6.15 -13.94
C HIS A 590 -6.14 -6.70 -14.58
N PHE A 591 -6.00 -7.78 -15.35
CA PHE A 591 -7.07 -8.50 -16.05
C PHE A 591 -7.16 -9.98 -15.63
N THR A 592 -6.05 -10.55 -15.15
CA THR A 592 -5.81 -11.99 -15.05
C THR A 592 -6.21 -12.64 -13.72
N SER A 593 -6.82 -11.92 -12.77
CA SER A 593 -7.26 -12.52 -11.49
C SER A 593 -8.61 -11.99 -10.94
N PRO A 594 -9.71 -12.07 -11.71
CA PRO A 594 -11.03 -11.55 -11.31
C PRO A 594 -11.72 -12.34 -10.19
N ILE A 595 -11.29 -13.55 -9.84
CA ILE A 595 -11.85 -14.29 -8.68
C ILE A 595 -11.46 -13.59 -7.36
N ARG A 596 -10.26 -12.99 -7.32
CA ARG A 596 -9.63 -12.44 -6.11
C ARG A 596 -9.32 -10.94 -6.15
N ARG A 597 -9.59 -10.24 -7.26
CA ARG A 597 -9.45 -8.77 -7.39
C ARG A 597 -10.64 -8.13 -8.11
N TYR A 598 -11.26 -7.14 -7.46
CA TYR A 598 -12.42 -6.42 -8.02
C TYR A 598 -12.02 -5.55 -9.23
N THR A 599 -10.77 -5.09 -9.27
CA THR A 599 -10.19 -4.35 -10.40
C THR A 599 -10.27 -5.13 -11.70
N ASP A 600 -9.95 -6.41 -11.66
CA ASP A 600 -9.96 -7.31 -12.81
C ASP A 600 -11.39 -7.60 -13.25
N LEU A 601 -12.33 -7.76 -12.30
CA LEU A 601 -13.76 -7.86 -12.59
C LEU A 601 -14.30 -6.61 -13.32
N LEU A 602 -13.85 -5.40 -12.95
CA LEU A 602 -14.16 -4.17 -13.70
C LEU A 602 -13.54 -4.22 -15.10
N VAL A 603 -12.28 -4.62 -15.26
CA VAL A 603 -11.62 -4.73 -16.58
C VAL A 603 -12.34 -5.73 -17.48
N HIS A 604 -12.75 -6.89 -16.95
CA HIS A 604 -13.57 -7.89 -17.67
C HIS A 604 -14.89 -7.30 -18.16
N ARG A 605 -15.60 -6.54 -17.32
CA ARG A 605 -16.84 -5.85 -17.71
C ARG A 605 -16.59 -4.80 -18.79
N GLY A 606 -15.48 -4.05 -18.71
CA GLY A 606 -15.09 -3.06 -19.73
C GLY A 606 -14.77 -3.71 -21.08
N ILE A 607 -14.05 -4.83 -21.08
CA ILE A 607 -13.78 -5.65 -22.28
C ILE A 607 -15.08 -6.21 -22.85
N ARG A 608 -15.91 -6.85 -22.00
CA ARG A 608 -17.23 -7.40 -22.36
C ARG A 608 -18.14 -6.34 -22.99
N SER A 609 -18.13 -5.11 -22.47
CA SER A 609 -18.88 -3.96 -23.02
C SER A 609 -18.56 -3.72 -24.50
N VAL A 610 -17.28 -3.79 -24.89
CA VAL A 610 -16.87 -3.62 -26.29
C VAL A 610 -17.18 -4.88 -27.11
N ILE A 611 -16.95 -6.08 -26.57
CA ILE A 611 -17.31 -7.36 -27.22
C ILE A 611 -18.81 -7.38 -27.55
N ARG A 612 -19.67 -6.96 -26.63
CA ARG A 612 -21.14 -6.95 -26.74
C ARG A 612 -21.72 -5.64 -27.26
N SER A 613 -20.90 -4.79 -27.88
CA SER A 613 -21.35 -3.62 -28.63
C SER A 613 -21.50 -3.93 -30.14
N GLU A 614 -22.25 -3.09 -30.84
CA GLU A 614 -22.37 -3.13 -32.31
C GLU A 614 -21.16 -2.48 -33.02
N ARG A 615 -20.18 -1.98 -32.26
CA ARG A 615 -19.02 -1.24 -32.80
C ARG A 615 -18.09 -2.18 -33.57
N GLU A 616 -17.66 -1.80 -34.77
CA GLU A 616 -16.62 -2.54 -35.50
C GLU A 616 -15.28 -2.46 -34.75
N CYS A 617 -14.78 -3.60 -34.30
CA CYS A 617 -13.60 -3.69 -33.44
C CYS A 617 -12.65 -4.79 -33.93
N LYS A 618 -11.48 -4.42 -34.46
CA LYS A 618 -10.48 -5.38 -34.96
C LYS A 618 -9.87 -6.27 -33.87
N HIS A 619 -9.88 -5.84 -32.61
CA HIS A 619 -9.32 -6.55 -31.46
C HIS A 619 -10.38 -7.35 -30.67
N VAL A 620 -11.51 -7.67 -31.31
CA VAL A 620 -12.59 -8.46 -30.73
C VAL A 620 -12.89 -9.63 -31.67
N GLN A 621 -13.15 -10.80 -31.09
CA GLN A 621 -13.79 -11.91 -31.79
C GLN A 621 -15.13 -12.20 -31.12
N ARG A 622 -16.22 -12.04 -31.89
CA ARG A 622 -17.60 -12.31 -31.47
C ARG A 622 -17.97 -13.71 -31.92
N ALA A 623 -18.69 -14.44 -31.07
CA ALA A 623 -19.27 -15.73 -31.45
C ALA A 623 -20.54 -15.51 -32.28
N ASP A 624 -20.84 -16.44 -33.19
CA ASP A 624 -22.09 -16.40 -33.95
C ASP A 624 -23.31 -16.46 -33.02
N GLY A 625 -24.33 -15.66 -33.33
CA GLY A 625 -25.52 -15.51 -32.48
C GLY A 625 -25.33 -14.63 -31.23
N ALA A 626 -24.12 -14.14 -30.93
CA ALA A 626 -23.85 -13.25 -29.80
C ALA A 626 -24.51 -11.87 -29.99
N LYS A 627 -25.73 -11.72 -29.46
CA LYS A 627 -26.46 -10.45 -29.47
C LYS A 627 -25.74 -9.35 -28.67
N PRO A 628 -25.88 -8.08 -29.08
CA PRO A 628 -25.46 -6.94 -28.27
C PRO A 628 -26.16 -6.92 -26.90
N LEU A 629 -25.50 -6.32 -25.92
CA LEU A 629 -26.04 -6.11 -24.58
C LEU A 629 -25.98 -4.61 -24.24
N ALA A 630 -26.97 -4.12 -23.49
CA ALA A 630 -27.04 -2.70 -23.17
C ALA A 630 -25.85 -2.30 -22.28
N GLN A 631 -25.08 -1.29 -22.69
CA GLN A 631 -23.90 -0.78 -21.95
C GLN A 631 -24.20 -0.57 -20.46
N LYS A 632 -25.35 0.06 -20.14
CA LYS A 632 -25.82 0.31 -18.77
C LYS A 632 -26.04 -0.93 -17.88
N ASN A 633 -26.10 -2.13 -18.46
CA ASN A 633 -26.26 -3.38 -17.71
C ASN A 633 -24.91 -4.08 -17.44
N ILE A 634 -23.87 -3.77 -18.22
CA ILE A 634 -22.54 -4.40 -18.10
C ILE A 634 -21.51 -3.44 -17.50
N TYR A 635 -21.56 -2.17 -17.93
CA TYR A 635 -20.57 -1.15 -17.63
C TYR A 635 -21.23 0.23 -17.51
N PRO A 636 -22.02 0.46 -16.44
CA PRO A 636 -22.68 1.75 -16.18
C PRO A 636 -21.75 2.83 -15.59
N TYR A 637 -20.44 2.59 -15.54
CA TYR A 637 -19.49 3.45 -14.84
C TYR A 637 -19.08 4.66 -15.69
N ASP A 638 -19.17 5.84 -15.10
CA ASP A 638 -18.55 7.06 -15.60
C ASP A 638 -17.15 7.26 -14.98
N MET A 639 -16.46 8.34 -15.34
CA MET A 639 -15.10 8.57 -14.83
C MET A 639 -15.06 8.77 -13.31
N ASN A 640 -16.07 9.42 -12.74
CA ASN A 640 -16.14 9.67 -11.30
C ASN A 640 -16.28 8.36 -10.51
N ALA A 641 -17.12 7.44 -10.98
CA ALA A 641 -17.24 6.11 -10.41
C ALA A 641 -15.92 5.33 -10.48
N ILE A 642 -15.16 5.45 -11.59
CA ILE A 642 -13.86 4.78 -11.72
C ILE A 642 -12.80 5.40 -10.79
N VAL A 643 -12.74 6.73 -10.61
CA VAL A 643 -11.85 7.38 -9.62
C VAL A 643 -12.10 6.81 -8.22
N GLN A 644 -13.36 6.82 -7.76
CA GLN A 644 -13.75 6.30 -6.44
C GLN A 644 -13.41 4.81 -6.27
N MET A 645 -13.61 4.00 -7.32
CA MET A 645 -13.23 2.58 -7.29
C MET A 645 -11.71 2.37 -7.26
N GLY A 646 -10.92 3.25 -7.87
CA GLY A 646 -9.45 3.20 -7.83
C GLY A 646 -8.90 3.48 -6.43
N GLU A 647 -9.43 4.52 -5.78
CA GLU A 647 -9.15 4.86 -4.37
C GLU A 647 -9.53 3.70 -3.45
N GLN A 648 -10.74 3.15 -3.60
CA GLN A 648 -11.24 2.02 -2.81
C GLN A 648 -10.37 0.78 -3.00
N CYS A 649 -10.10 0.32 -4.23
CA CYS A 649 -9.31 -0.88 -4.47
C CYS A 649 -7.85 -0.73 -4.00
N SER A 650 -7.27 0.46 -4.12
CA SER A 650 -5.92 0.74 -3.59
C SER A 650 -5.90 0.76 -2.06
N MET A 651 -7.00 1.15 -1.41
CA MET A 651 -7.16 1.10 0.04
C MET A 651 -7.34 -0.34 0.54
N THR A 652 -8.18 -1.16 -0.12
CA THR A 652 -8.41 -2.55 0.29
C THR A 652 -7.17 -3.42 0.11
N GLU A 653 -6.37 -3.16 -0.94
CA GLU A 653 -5.06 -3.80 -1.15
C GLU A 653 -4.13 -3.54 0.04
N ARG A 654 -3.91 -2.25 0.40
CA ARG A 654 -3.08 -1.89 1.56
C ARG A 654 -3.62 -2.46 2.88
N ARG A 655 -4.94 -2.47 3.08
CA ARG A 655 -5.60 -3.07 4.26
C ARG A 655 -5.30 -4.57 4.37
N ALA A 656 -5.27 -5.28 3.25
CA ALA A 656 -4.95 -6.70 3.22
C ALA A 656 -3.45 -6.95 3.49
N ASP A 657 -2.56 -6.14 2.90
CA ASP A 657 -1.11 -6.22 3.12
C ASP A 657 -0.76 -5.92 4.59
N ASP A 658 -1.33 -4.86 5.18
CA ASP A 658 -1.12 -4.48 6.58
C ASP A 658 -1.61 -5.59 7.54
N ALA A 659 -2.80 -6.17 7.30
CA ALA A 659 -3.36 -7.21 8.16
C ALA A 659 -2.62 -8.57 8.06
N THR A 660 -2.22 -8.96 6.85
CA THR A 660 -1.47 -10.22 6.65
C THR A 660 -0.06 -10.12 7.20
N ARG A 661 0.59 -8.96 7.06
CA ARG A 661 1.84 -8.65 7.73
C ARG A 661 1.70 -8.72 9.25
N ASP A 662 0.68 -8.09 9.82
CA ASP A 662 0.43 -8.08 11.27
C ASP A 662 0.35 -9.51 11.87
N VAL A 663 -0.30 -10.43 11.17
CA VAL A 663 -0.37 -11.86 11.53
C VAL A 663 1.00 -12.55 11.39
N VAL A 664 1.70 -12.33 10.27
CA VAL A 664 3.04 -12.92 10.06
C VAL A 664 4.05 -12.42 11.09
N ASP A 665 4.01 -11.14 11.46
CA ASP A 665 4.88 -10.53 12.47
C ASP A 665 4.54 -11.08 13.87
N PHE A 666 3.27 -11.31 14.21
CA PHE A 666 2.86 -12.01 15.45
C PHE A 666 3.38 -13.46 15.50
N LEU A 667 3.13 -14.25 14.45
CA LEU A 667 3.56 -15.65 14.34
C LEU A 667 5.10 -15.77 14.40
N LYS A 668 5.82 -14.84 13.79
CA LYS A 668 7.30 -14.73 13.90
C LYS A 668 7.76 -14.46 15.33
N CYS A 669 7.03 -13.63 16.09
CA CYS A 669 7.32 -13.40 17.51
C CYS A 669 7.02 -14.65 18.36
N GLU A 670 5.90 -15.35 18.12
CA GLU A 670 5.60 -16.61 18.80
C GLU A 670 6.71 -17.66 18.57
N TYR A 671 7.12 -17.87 17.30
CA TYR A 671 8.15 -18.84 16.93
C TYR A 671 9.53 -18.60 17.56
N ILE A 672 9.90 -17.34 17.82
CA ILE A 672 11.19 -17.00 18.47
C ILE A 672 11.10 -16.96 20.01
N SER A 673 9.90 -16.97 20.59
CA SER A 673 9.69 -16.86 22.04
C SER A 673 10.31 -18.03 22.83
N ASP A 674 10.23 -19.26 22.29
CA ASP A 674 10.87 -20.46 22.84
C ASP A 674 12.43 -20.43 22.75
N ARG A 675 13.01 -19.41 22.09
CA ARG A 675 14.45 -19.27 21.83
C ARG A 675 15.09 -18.05 22.49
N ILE A 676 14.42 -17.44 23.48
CA ILE A 676 14.98 -16.36 24.28
C ILE A 676 16.29 -16.83 24.93
N GLY A 677 17.35 -16.04 24.77
CA GLY A 677 18.71 -16.34 25.21
C GLY A 677 19.61 -17.03 24.17
N GLU A 678 19.07 -17.54 23.05
CA GLU A 678 19.88 -18.11 21.95
C GLU A 678 20.55 -17.01 21.10
N GLU A 679 21.68 -17.36 20.47
CA GLU A 679 22.47 -16.45 19.62
C GLU A 679 22.39 -16.83 18.14
N PHE A 680 22.17 -15.83 17.28
CA PHE A 680 21.94 -15.99 15.84
C PHE A 680 22.83 -15.07 15.01
N GLU A 681 23.27 -15.52 13.83
CA GLU A 681 23.80 -14.65 12.77
C GLU A 681 22.62 -13.86 12.19
N GLY A 682 22.75 -12.53 12.11
CA GLY A 682 21.72 -11.67 11.54
C GLY A 682 22.28 -10.59 10.61
N VAL A 683 21.40 -10.02 9.79
CA VAL A 683 21.70 -8.95 8.82
C VAL A 683 20.91 -7.70 9.20
N ILE A 684 21.56 -6.53 9.23
CA ILE A 684 20.84 -5.26 9.48
C ILE A 684 19.91 -4.96 8.30
N THR A 685 18.60 -4.91 8.56
CA THR A 685 17.51 -4.64 7.60
C THR A 685 17.03 -3.18 7.60
N ALA A 686 17.20 -2.48 8.73
CA ALA A 686 16.98 -1.04 8.83
C ALA A 686 17.85 -0.40 9.92
N VAL A 687 18.12 0.89 9.77
CA VAL A 687 18.87 1.69 10.75
C VAL A 687 18.08 2.95 11.05
N THR A 688 17.88 3.26 12.33
CA THR A 688 17.13 4.43 12.80
C THR A 688 17.95 5.23 13.80
N GLY A 689 17.42 6.37 14.27
CA GLY A 689 18.03 7.15 15.35
C GLY A 689 18.07 6.45 16.71
N PHE A 690 17.23 5.43 16.93
CA PHE A 690 17.07 4.74 18.21
C PHE A 690 17.59 3.30 18.20
N GLY A 691 18.01 2.75 17.06
CA GLY A 691 18.52 1.38 17.01
C GLY A 691 18.74 0.81 15.60
N LEU A 692 18.98 -0.48 15.57
CA LEU A 692 19.21 -1.30 14.38
C LEU A 692 18.12 -2.37 14.33
N PHE A 693 17.40 -2.48 13.21
CA PHE A 693 16.61 -3.67 12.94
C PHE A 693 17.49 -4.72 12.28
N VAL A 694 17.38 -5.96 12.74
CA VAL A 694 18.20 -7.10 12.33
C VAL A 694 17.25 -8.24 11.98
N GLU A 695 17.41 -8.84 10.81
CA GLU A 695 16.74 -10.09 10.46
C GLU A 695 17.65 -11.28 10.79
N LEU A 696 17.10 -12.28 11.47
CA LEU A 696 17.80 -13.52 11.81
C LEU A 696 17.94 -14.42 10.60
N LYS A 697 19.17 -14.83 10.29
CA LYS A 697 19.44 -15.74 9.18
C LYS A 697 18.87 -17.14 9.46
N ASP A 698 18.37 -17.78 8.41
CA ASP A 698 17.77 -19.13 8.44
C ASP A 698 16.48 -19.22 9.32
N VAL A 699 16.00 -18.09 9.84
CA VAL A 699 14.84 -17.96 10.75
C VAL A 699 13.87 -16.85 10.29
N TYR A 700 14.38 -15.81 9.61
CA TYR A 700 13.62 -14.73 8.96
C TYR A 700 12.70 -13.92 9.88
N VAL A 701 13.07 -13.84 11.17
CA VAL A 701 12.44 -12.99 12.18
C VAL A 701 13.22 -11.68 12.28
N GLU A 702 12.53 -10.54 12.22
CA GLU A 702 13.12 -9.22 12.41
C GLU A 702 12.98 -8.78 13.87
N GLY A 703 14.01 -8.14 14.42
CA GLY A 703 14.01 -7.62 15.80
C GLY A 703 14.93 -6.41 15.98
N LEU A 704 14.76 -5.70 17.09
CA LEU A 704 15.40 -4.42 17.37
C LEU A 704 16.58 -4.55 18.33
N VAL A 705 17.77 -4.16 17.89
CA VAL A 705 18.87 -3.79 18.78
C VAL A 705 18.74 -2.30 19.11
N HIS A 706 18.15 -1.97 20.25
CA HIS A 706 18.01 -0.58 20.70
C HIS A 706 19.39 0.02 21.04
N VAL A 707 19.56 1.32 20.82
CA VAL A 707 20.84 2.04 20.95
C VAL A 707 21.48 1.91 22.34
N SER A 708 20.68 1.69 23.40
CA SER A 708 21.18 1.43 24.77
C SER A 708 21.88 0.08 24.94
N HIS A 709 21.60 -0.92 24.09
CA HIS A 709 22.26 -2.23 24.10
C HIS A 709 23.47 -2.26 23.15
N LEU A 710 23.76 -1.14 22.47
CA LEU A 710 25.05 -0.92 21.82
C LEU A 710 26.11 -0.50 22.85
N ALA A 711 27.39 -0.64 22.49
CA ALA A 711 28.49 -0.33 23.41
C ALA A 711 28.48 1.16 23.81
N ASN A 712 28.65 1.44 25.11
CA ASN A 712 28.50 2.77 25.72
C ASN A 712 29.29 3.89 24.99
N ASP A 713 28.58 4.63 24.14
CA ASP A 713 29.04 5.66 23.22
C ASP A 713 27.83 6.49 22.75
N TYR A 714 28.06 7.71 22.26
CA TYR A 714 27.02 8.50 21.63
C TYR A 714 26.94 8.14 20.15
N TYR A 715 25.79 7.63 19.70
CA TYR A 715 25.59 7.23 18.31
C TYR A 715 24.91 8.33 17.50
N HIS A 716 25.59 8.80 16.45
CA HIS A 716 25.00 9.69 15.45
C HIS A 716 24.36 8.87 14.33
N PHE A 717 23.09 9.15 14.05
CA PHE A 717 22.37 8.59 12.91
C PHE A 717 22.62 9.41 11.65
N ASP A 718 23.04 8.70 10.61
CA ASP A 718 23.37 9.23 9.30
C ASP A 718 22.35 8.63 8.32
N SER A 719 21.23 9.32 8.15
CA SER A 719 20.02 8.83 7.47
C SER A 719 20.27 8.51 6.00
N VAL A 720 21.01 9.38 5.30
CA VAL A 720 21.40 9.22 3.89
C VAL A 720 22.21 7.95 3.65
N LYS A 721 23.01 7.55 4.64
CA LYS A 721 23.93 6.41 4.54
C LYS A 721 23.45 5.16 5.28
N HIS A 722 22.22 5.21 5.80
CA HIS A 722 21.59 4.18 6.60
C HIS A 722 22.55 3.55 7.64
N ARG A 723 23.17 4.40 8.47
CA ARG A 723 24.15 3.95 9.47
C ARG A 723 24.09 4.70 10.80
N LEU A 724 24.42 4.01 11.88
CA LEU A 724 24.74 4.59 13.19
C LEU A 724 26.26 4.60 13.38
N ILE A 725 26.81 5.72 13.86
CA ILE A 725 28.24 5.89 14.11
C ILE A 725 28.48 6.34 15.55
N GLY A 726 29.25 5.57 16.32
CA GLY A 726 29.69 5.96 17.65
C GLY A 726 30.71 7.09 17.60
N GLU A 727 30.50 8.16 18.35
CA GLU A 727 31.34 9.36 18.39
C GLU A 727 32.77 9.05 18.85
N ARG A 728 32.89 8.36 19.99
CA ARG A 728 34.16 8.02 20.64
C ARG A 728 34.79 6.77 20.05
N THR A 729 34.03 5.70 19.88
CA THR A 729 34.53 4.39 19.41
C THR A 729 34.73 4.33 17.90
N ARG A 730 34.08 5.22 17.14
CA ARG A 730 34.02 5.19 15.66
C ARG A 730 33.55 3.85 15.09
N ARG A 731 32.84 3.05 15.90
CA ARG A 731 32.10 1.87 15.44
C ARG A 731 30.98 2.36 14.52
N SER A 732 30.79 1.68 13.40
CA SER A 732 29.76 1.98 12.40
C SER A 732 28.95 0.71 12.18
N PHE A 733 27.64 0.83 12.33
CA PHE A 733 26.66 -0.20 11.98
C PHE A 733 25.88 0.31 10.78
N ARG A 734 25.82 -0.46 9.71
CA ARG A 734 25.22 -0.07 8.42
C ARG A 734 24.17 -1.08 8.00
N LEU A 735 23.16 -0.61 7.27
CA LEU A 735 22.25 -1.47 6.51
C LEU A 735 23.04 -2.52 5.71
N GLY A 736 22.66 -3.80 5.82
CA GLY A 736 23.36 -4.94 5.21
C GLY A 736 24.57 -5.49 5.97
N ASP A 737 25.05 -4.86 7.05
CA ASP A 737 26.12 -5.43 7.88
C ASP A 737 25.65 -6.73 8.55
N LYS A 738 26.57 -7.69 8.69
CA LYS A 738 26.35 -8.95 9.42
C LYS A 738 26.89 -8.85 10.84
N LEU A 739 26.09 -9.29 11.81
CA LEU A 739 26.45 -9.34 13.23
C LEU A 739 25.85 -10.57 13.91
N TRP A 740 26.23 -10.80 15.17
CA TRP A 740 25.58 -11.78 16.03
C TRP A 740 24.75 -11.06 17.08
N VAL A 741 23.49 -11.49 17.20
CA VAL A 741 22.54 -11.02 18.21
C VAL A 741 22.12 -12.17 19.11
N ARG A 742 21.75 -11.84 20.34
CA ARG A 742 21.02 -12.72 21.24
C ARG A 742 19.57 -12.25 21.31
N VAL A 743 18.62 -13.19 21.31
CA VAL A 743 17.22 -12.91 21.64
C VAL A 743 17.14 -12.51 23.12
N ALA A 744 16.86 -11.24 23.40
CA ALA A 744 16.84 -10.70 24.76
C ALA A 744 15.45 -10.74 25.38
N GLY A 745 14.41 -10.50 24.56
CA GLY A 745 13.02 -10.57 24.95
C GLY A 745 12.10 -10.62 23.73
N VAL A 746 10.84 -11.02 23.96
CA VAL A 746 9.77 -11.00 22.97
C VAL A 746 8.54 -10.40 23.63
N ASP A 747 7.90 -9.46 22.94
CA ASP A 747 6.63 -8.86 23.32
C ASP A 747 5.60 -9.22 22.25
N LEU A 748 4.69 -10.14 22.58
CA LEU A 748 3.62 -10.60 21.68
C LEU A 748 2.50 -9.55 21.54
N ASP A 749 2.27 -8.71 22.54
CA ASP A 749 1.25 -7.67 22.54
C ASP A 749 1.62 -6.49 21.63
N ASP A 750 2.91 -6.16 21.56
CA ASP A 750 3.45 -5.13 20.67
C ASP A 750 4.08 -5.70 19.39
N ARG A 751 4.10 -7.03 19.24
CA ARG A 751 4.66 -7.79 18.10
C ARG A 751 6.12 -7.40 17.82
N LYS A 752 6.95 -7.45 18.86
CA LYS A 752 8.37 -7.06 18.84
C LYS A 752 9.27 -8.15 19.39
N VAL A 753 10.49 -8.17 18.86
CA VAL A 753 11.60 -8.98 19.35
C VAL A 753 12.75 -8.03 19.68
N ASP A 754 13.25 -8.08 20.91
CA ASP A 754 14.38 -7.28 21.36
C ASP A 754 15.67 -8.09 21.29
N PHE A 755 16.74 -7.45 20.79
CA PHE A 755 18.02 -8.08 20.53
C PHE A 755 19.19 -7.39 21.23
N GLU A 756 20.11 -8.21 21.76
CA GLU A 756 21.38 -7.76 22.32
C GLU A 756 22.56 -8.12 21.41
N LEU A 757 23.49 -7.19 21.24
CA LEU A 757 24.69 -7.40 20.41
C LEU A 757 25.73 -8.26 21.15
N THR A 758 25.97 -9.50 20.71
CA THR A 758 26.94 -10.40 21.37
C THR A 758 28.36 -10.26 20.81
N THR A 759 28.50 -10.06 19.50
CA THR A 759 29.78 -9.68 18.88
C THR A 759 29.61 -8.58 17.84
N ALA A 760 30.49 -7.58 17.92
CA ALA A 760 30.50 -6.44 16.99
C ALA A 760 30.87 -6.89 15.55
N PRO A 761 30.31 -6.25 14.51
CA PRO A 761 30.51 -6.66 13.12
C PRO A 761 31.99 -6.69 12.70
N MET A 762 32.46 -7.83 12.18
CA MET A 762 33.81 -7.98 11.64
C MET A 762 33.94 -7.25 10.31
N ASN A 763 34.28 -5.96 10.38
CA ASN A 763 34.46 -5.12 9.21
C ASN A 763 35.76 -5.49 8.47
N LYS A 764 35.66 -6.31 7.40
CA LYS A 764 36.80 -6.92 6.68
C LYS A 764 37.87 -5.95 6.15
N ASN A 765 37.55 -4.65 6.04
CA ASN A 765 38.45 -3.60 5.56
C ASN A 765 39.14 -2.77 6.66
N ARG A 766 39.16 -3.24 7.92
CA ARG A 766 40.08 -2.73 8.95
C ARG A 766 40.94 -3.85 9.52
N GLY A 767 42.25 -3.58 9.62
CA GLY A 767 43.22 -4.53 10.16
C GLY A 767 42.87 -4.96 11.58
N ALA A 768 43.22 -6.20 11.93
CA ALA A 768 43.01 -6.75 13.26
C ALA A 768 43.78 -5.96 14.34
N ALA A 769 43.30 -6.08 15.59
CA ALA A 769 43.77 -5.42 16.81
C ALA A 769 43.35 -3.93 16.96
N ALA A 770 42.87 -3.46 18.12
CA ALA A 770 42.55 -4.17 19.36
C ALA A 770 41.45 -3.42 20.14
N ASP A 771 40.23 -3.96 20.22
CA ASP A 771 39.29 -3.72 21.35
C ASP A 771 38.09 -4.69 21.30
N MET A 772 38.34 -5.99 21.54
CA MET A 772 37.28 -6.99 21.73
C MET A 772 37.39 -7.63 23.11
N PRO A 773 36.31 -7.63 23.92
CA PRO A 773 36.14 -8.64 24.96
C PRO A 773 36.17 -10.03 24.30
N LYS A 774 36.93 -10.97 24.85
CA LYS A 774 36.82 -12.37 24.41
C LYS A 774 35.45 -12.91 24.86
N PRO A 775 34.68 -13.60 24.02
CA PRO A 775 33.47 -14.27 24.47
C PRO A 775 33.84 -15.29 25.55
N ALA A 776 33.07 -15.33 26.64
CA ALA A 776 33.41 -16.13 27.81
C ALA A 776 33.37 -17.65 27.53
N ARG A 777 32.64 -18.09 26.49
CA ARG A 777 32.58 -19.47 25.97
C ARG A 777 32.33 -19.46 24.46
N SER A 778 32.81 -20.51 23.79
CA SER A 778 32.49 -20.83 22.39
C SER A 778 31.02 -21.27 22.25
N PRO A 779 30.37 -21.03 21.09
CA PRO A 779 29.03 -21.55 20.83
C PRO A 779 29.00 -23.08 20.82
N ARG A 780 27.95 -23.66 21.42
CA ARG A 780 27.72 -25.10 21.54
C ARG A 780 26.33 -25.45 21.06
N ARG A 781 26.20 -26.57 20.34
CA ARG A 781 24.92 -27.17 19.97
C ARG A 781 24.63 -28.34 20.91
N ARG A 782 23.39 -28.45 21.41
CA ARG A 782 22.91 -29.68 22.05
C ARG A 782 22.25 -30.56 20.99
N GLU A 783 22.71 -31.80 20.88
CA GLU A 783 22.06 -32.80 20.03
C GLU A 783 21.50 -33.93 20.91
N ARG A 784 20.28 -34.38 20.61
CA ARG A 784 19.67 -35.56 21.22
C ARG A 784 20.02 -36.79 20.40
N ARG A 785 20.59 -37.82 21.03
CA ARG A 785 20.70 -39.16 20.44
C ARG A 785 19.50 -40.02 20.84
N ALA A 786 19.29 -41.11 20.10
CA ALA A 786 18.16 -42.06 20.24
C ALA A 786 18.08 -42.86 21.57
N ALA A 787 18.78 -42.42 22.62
CA ALA A 787 18.79 -43.03 23.95
C ALA A 787 18.56 -42.02 25.09
N GLY A 788 17.98 -40.84 24.78
CA GLY A 788 17.55 -39.85 25.77
C GLY A 788 18.65 -39.00 26.42
N GLN A 789 19.94 -39.30 26.17
CA GLN A 789 21.05 -38.47 26.63
C GLN A 789 21.33 -37.31 25.66
N THR A 790 21.57 -36.11 26.21
CA THR A 790 21.98 -34.90 25.50
C THR A 790 23.46 -34.64 25.72
N GLU A 791 24.21 -34.42 24.64
CA GLU A 791 25.63 -34.06 24.67
C GLU A 791 25.84 -32.68 24.04
N GLU A 792 26.80 -31.90 24.55
CA GLU A 792 27.11 -30.55 24.06
C GLU A 792 28.33 -30.58 23.13
N VAL A 793 28.12 -30.26 21.86
CA VAL A 793 29.17 -30.25 20.82
C VAL A 793 29.60 -28.81 20.53
N GLU A 794 30.91 -28.55 20.58
CA GLU A 794 31.49 -27.23 20.32
C GLU A 794 31.58 -26.94 18.81
N LEU A 795 30.96 -25.83 18.36
CA LEU A 795 30.94 -25.44 16.96
C LEU A 795 32.23 -24.71 16.56
N LYS A 796 33.03 -25.33 15.68
CA LYS A 796 34.25 -24.72 15.12
C LYS A 796 33.95 -23.99 13.81
N PRO A 797 34.52 -22.78 13.60
CA PRO A 797 34.28 -22.01 12.38
C PRO A 797 34.86 -22.73 11.15
N GLY A 798 34.01 -22.97 10.15
CA GLY A 798 34.36 -23.68 8.92
C GLY A 798 35.38 -22.92 8.07
N ARG A 799 36.63 -23.38 8.06
CA ARG A 799 37.65 -22.92 7.11
C ARG A 799 37.38 -23.59 5.75
N ARG A 800 36.83 -22.84 4.78
CA ARG A 800 36.69 -23.30 3.38
C ARG A 800 38.02 -23.89 2.89
N GLN A 801 38.05 -25.19 2.63
CA GLN A 801 39.09 -25.81 1.80
C GLN A 801 38.60 -25.74 0.36
N SER A 802 39.48 -25.27 -0.53
CA SER A 802 39.30 -25.32 -1.98
C SER A 802 39.25 -26.77 -2.44
N ALA A 803 38.33 -27.08 -3.36
CA ALA A 803 38.29 -28.37 -4.00
C ALA A 803 39.42 -28.48 -5.04
N GLU A 804 40.21 -29.56 -4.96
CA GLU A 804 41.04 -30.03 -6.06
C GLU A 804 41.27 -31.56 -5.92
N ASP A 805 41.23 -32.22 -7.07
CA ASP A 805 41.37 -33.65 -7.42
C ASP A 805 41.25 -34.79 -6.39
N LYS A 806 40.36 -35.73 -6.74
CA LYS A 806 40.49 -37.16 -6.40
C LYS A 806 41.29 -37.88 -7.49
N GLN A 807 42.51 -38.33 -7.19
CA GLN A 807 43.12 -39.46 -7.89
C GLN A 807 43.80 -40.44 -6.91
N ASP A 808 43.94 -41.68 -7.36
CA ASP A 808 44.07 -42.88 -6.53
C ASP A 808 45.24 -42.94 -5.54
N GLY A 809 44.95 -43.49 -4.35
CA GLY A 809 45.96 -43.99 -3.43
C GLY A 809 46.16 -45.50 -3.60
N LYS A 810 47.26 -45.92 -4.26
CA LYS A 810 47.74 -47.31 -4.15
C LYS A 810 49.26 -47.43 -4.21
N LYS A 811 49.85 -47.70 -3.03
CA LYS A 811 51.14 -48.34 -2.73
C LYS A 811 52.32 -48.09 -3.70
N ASN A 812 53.41 -47.53 -3.16
CA ASN A 812 54.58 -48.39 -2.88
C ASN A 812 55.57 -47.78 -1.87
N ASP A 813 56.27 -48.68 -1.19
CA ASP A 813 57.44 -48.37 -0.35
C ASP A 813 58.68 -48.02 -1.18
N GLY A 814 59.63 -47.30 -0.58
CA GLY A 814 61.05 -47.61 -0.81
C GLY A 814 62.01 -46.45 -1.13
N LYS A 815 63.02 -46.33 -0.24
CA LYS A 815 64.43 -46.04 -0.56
C LYS A 815 64.86 -44.66 -1.11
N SER A 816 65.36 -43.87 -0.16
CA SER A 816 66.78 -43.46 -0.02
C SER A 816 67.47 -42.51 -1.02
N SER A 817 68.39 -41.73 -0.43
CA SER A 817 69.48 -40.94 -1.02
C SER A 817 69.11 -39.56 -1.59
N ALA A 818 69.97 -38.53 -1.60
CA ALA A 818 71.06 -38.09 -0.71
C ALA A 818 71.70 -36.83 -1.35
N SER A 819 71.89 -35.74 -0.59
CA SER A 819 72.81 -34.62 -0.92
C SER A 819 72.45 -33.75 -2.15
N ALA A 820 72.94 -32.51 -2.37
CA ALA A 820 73.82 -31.64 -1.59
C ALA A 820 73.61 -30.12 -1.88
N LYS A 821 73.79 -29.29 -0.84
CA LYS A 821 74.54 -27.99 -0.77
C LYS A 821 74.50 -26.92 -1.91
N LYS A 822 74.30 -25.67 -1.44
CA LYS A 822 74.97 -24.38 -1.85
C LYS A 822 74.57 -23.74 -3.21
N LYS A 823 74.62 -22.41 -3.44
CA LYS A 823 74.62 -21.13 -2.63
C LYS A 823 74.35 -19.93 -3.62
N PRO A 824 74.39 -18.61 -3.26
CA PRO A 824 73.58 -17.56 -3.91
C PRO A 824 74.34 -16.46 -4.71
N SER A 825 73.59 -15.55 -5.33
CA SER A 825 73.97 -14.17 -5.74
C SER A 825 72.78 -13.21 -5.42
N LYS A 826 72.88 -11.94 -4.94
CA LYS A 826 73.70 -10.74 -5.28
C LYS A 826 73.42 -10.20 -6.71
N ARG A 827 73.23 -8.91 -6.99
CA ARG A 827 73.17 -7.64 -6.19
C ARG A 827 72.72 -6.46 -7.11
N GLN A 828 72.42 -5.29 -6.51
CA GLN A 828 72.34 -3.89 -7.04
C GLN A 828 70.89 -3.38 -7.25
N LYS A 829 70.34 -2.31 -6.65
CA LYS A 829 70.79 -1.02 -6.03
C LYS A 829 71.33 0.07 -6.98
N LEU A 830 70.57 1.16 -7.12
CA LEU A 830 70.90 2.61 -7.18
C LEU A 830 69.55 3.37 -6.95
N ASN A 831 69.32 4.16 -5.88
CA ASN A 831 69.68 5.58 -5.62
C ASN A 831 69.03 6.61 -6.59
N ALA A 832 68.62 7.83 -6.20
CA ALA A 832 68.29 8.45 -4.90
C ALA A 832 67.62 9.85 -5.06
N LYS A 833 66.89 10.30 -4.03
CA LYS A 833 66.22 11.61 -3.74
C LYS A 833 66.74 12.92 -4.39
N LYS A 834 65.79 13.85 -4.66
CA LYS A 834 65.72 15.34 -4.39
C LYS A 834 64.90 16.05 -5.51
N SER A 835 64.25 17.22 -5.37
CA SER A 835 63.90 18.10 -4.24
C SER A 835 62.85 19.16 -4.65
N ALA A 836 62.28 19.88 -3.67
CA ALA A 836 61.19 20.86 -3.77
C ALA A 836 61.36 22.11 -4.68
N GLY A 837 60.23 22.64 -5.21
CA GLY A 837 59.70 23.97 -4.77
C GLY A 837 59.80 25.23 -5.66
N LYS A 838 58.63 25.92 -5.80
CA LYS A 838 58.35 27.37 -6.07
C LYS A 838 58.42 28.00 -7.49
N LYS A 839 57.34 28.76 -7.80
CA LYS A 839 57.17 30.12 -8.44
C LYS A 839 58.18 30.61 -9.52
N GLY A 840 57.84 31.40 -10.55
CA GLY A 840 56.58 32.03 -11.02
C GLY A 840 56.84 33.24 -11.98
N GLU A 841 55.77 33.85 -12.55
CA GLU A 841 55.69 35.15 -13.31
C GLU A 841 56.16 35.29 -14.79
N GLY A 842 55.48 36.18 -15.57
CA GLY A 842 55.98 36.85 -16.80
C GLY A 842 55.13 36.77 -18.11
N LYS A 843 53.97 37.45 -18.29
CA LYS A 843 53.69 38.81 -18.88
C LYS A 843 53.76 39.06 -20.44
N LYS A 844 52.63 39.58 -20.99
CA LYS A 844 52.42 40.49 -22.17
C LYS A 844 52.51 39.91 -23.63
N LYS A 845 51.47 40.03 -24.49
CA LYS A 845 51.04 41.15 -25.41
C LYS A 845 52.04 41.42 -26.57
N SER A 846 51.70 41.69 -27.85
CA SER A 846 50.41 41.89 -28.59
C SER A 846 50.65 42.19 -30.10
N THR A 847 49.70 41.92 -31.02
CA THR A 847 49.17 42.80 -32.13
C THR A 847 48.06 42.03 -32.91
N LYS A 848 46.83 42.54 -33.22
CA LYS A 848 46.35 43.64 -34.12
C LYS A 848 46.54 43.30 -35.61
N LYS A 849 45.58 43.41 -36.55
CA LYS A 849 44.43 44.33 -36.83
C LYS A 849 43.27 43.48 -37.43
N ASP A 850 42.05 43.92 -37.80
CA ASP A 850 41.06 44.99 -37.53
C ASP A 850 39.76 44.53 -38.28
N GLY A 851 38.53 45.04 -38.18
CA GLY A 851 37.91 46.11 -37.37
C GLY A 851 36.76 46.83 -38.12
N LYS A 852 35.78 47.42 -37.38
CA LYS A 852 34.66 48.33 -37.81
C LYS A 852 33.40 47.66 -38.43
N LYS A 853 32.14 48.15 -38.19
CA LYS A 853 31.61 49.41 -37.59
C LYS A 853 30.13 49.23 -37.07
N THR A 854 29.79 49.82 -35.90
CA THR A 854 28.65 50.74 -35.53
C THR A 854 27.29 50.71 -36.30
N SER A 855 26.08 51.02 -35.78
CA SER A 855 25.61 51.63 -34.48
C SER A 855 24.06 51.72 -34.31
N ALA A 856 23.57 51.67 -33.05
CA ALA A 856 22.52 52.49 -32.38
C ALA A 856 21.02 52.67 -32.83
N LYS A 857 20.10 52.26 -31.92
CA LYS A 857 18.92 52.95 -31.30
C LYS A 857 17.62 53.40 -32.04
N LYS A 858 16.49 53.21 -31.30
CA LYS A 858 15.19 53.96 -31.20
C LYS A 858 13.90 53.53 -31.97
N SER A 859 13.07 52.71 -31.30
CA SER A 859 11.71 53.00 -30.74
C SER A 859 10.54 53.68 -31.52
N VAL A 860 9.33 53.15 -31.23
CA VAL A 860 7.94 53.73 -31.27
C VAL A 860 7.09 53.53 -32.54
N ALA A 861 5.98 52.77 -32.44
CA ALA A 861 4.57 53.20 -32.70
C ALA A 861 3.56 52.03 -32.85
N THR A 862 2.41 52.17 -32.20
CA THR A 862 1.12 51.45 -32.40
C THR A 862 0.04 52.51 -32.76
N PRO A 863 -1.28 52.21 -32.90
CA PRO A 863 -2.03 51.02 -33.35
C PRO A 863 -2.97 51.36 -34.55
N ASP A 864 -3.91 50.47 -34.94
CA ASP A 864 -5.25 50.94 -35.35
C ASP A 864 -6.39 49.92 -35.14
N LYS A 865 -7.64 50.41 -35.11
CA LYS A 865 -8.89 49.72 -34.75
C LYS A 865 -9.69 49.26 -35.97
N LYS A 866 -10.59 48.27 -35.78
CA LYS A 866 -12.01 48.34 -36.20
C LYS A 866 -12.89 47.16 -35.74
N THR A 867 -13.82 47.47 -34.84
CA THR A 867 -15.20 46.95 -34.77
C THR A 867 -16.11 47.99 -35.51
N PRO A 868 -17.45 47.81 -35.77
CA PRO A 868 -18.40 47.02 -34.98
C PRO A 868 -19.61 46.35 -35.69
N ASP A 869 -20.35 45.68 -34.81
CA ASP A 869 -21.71 45.12 -34.84
C ASP A 869 -22.84 45.95 -35.50
N LYS A 870 -23.88 45.26 -36.04
CA LYS A 870 -25.34 45.54 -35.89
C LYS A 870 -26.24 44.82 -36.93
N LYS A 871 -27.19 43.98 -36.45
CA LYS A 871 -28.67 44.16 -36.61
C LYS A 871 -29.51 42.92 -36.18
N LYS A 872 -30.38 43.12 -35.18
CA LYS A 872 -31.66 42.37 -35.00
C LYS A 872 -32.74 43.00 -35.91
N PRO A 873 -33.85 42.32 -36.29
CA PRO A 873 -35.10 42.42 -35.49
C PRO A 873 -36.09 41.22 -35.55
N GLY A 874 -37.15 41.26 -34.72
CA GLY A 874 -38.37 40.41 -34.80
C GLY A 874 -38.31 39.12 -33.94
N LYS A 875 -39.05 38.90 -32.83
CA LYS A 875 -40.28 39.44 -32.21
C LYS A 875 -41.60 38.80 -32.68
N LYS A 876 -42.41 38.31 -31.71
CA LYS A 876 -43.75 37.64 -31.79
C LYS A 876 -43.68 36.12 -32.05
N LYS A 877 -44.54 35.25 -31.47
CA LYS A 877 -45.72 35.45 -30.59
C LYS A 877 -46.07 34.15 -29.81
N THR A 878 -46.60 34.29 -28.58
CA THR A 878 -47.75 33.58 -27.93
C THR A 878 -48.16 32.14 -28.37
N ALA A 879 -48.65 31.21 -27.53
CA ALA A 879 -49.41 31.41 -26.28
C ALA A 879 -49.53 30.16 -25.38
N ARG A 880 -49.64 30.41 -24.05
CA ARG A 880 -50.71 30.00 -23.10
C ARG A 880 -51.14 28.52 -22.86
N LYS A 881 -51.16 28.22 -21.54
CA LYS A 881 -52.12 27.37 -20.77
C LYS A 881 -52.04 25.85 -21.06
N SER A 882 -52.34 24.94 -20.12
CA SER A 882 -53.05 25.06 -18.83
C SER A 882 -52.47 24.15 -17.73
N SER A 883 -52.64 24.59 -16.48
CA SER A 883 -53.05 23.83 -15.28
C SER A 883 -53.73 22.45 -15.53
N ALA A 884 -53.70 21.47 -14.62
CA ALA A 884 -53.81 21.64 -13.16
C ALA A 884 -53.31 20.44 -12.32
N LYS A 885 -52.93 20.75 -11.06
CA LYS A 885 -53.32 20.12 -9.77
C LYS A 885 -53.50 18.59 -9.64
N LYS A 886 -52.86 18.05 -8.57
CA LYS A 886 -53.44 17.31 -7.40
C LYS A 886 -54.40 16.11 -7.67
N ASP A 887 -54.42 15.04 -6.88
CA ASP A 887 -53.94 14.87 -5.50
C ASP A 887 -53.54 13.41 -5.17
N SER A 888 -53.14 13.20 -3.92
CA SER A 888 -52.87 11.91 -3.24
C SER A 888 -53.78 10.71 -3.56
N THR A 889 -53.24 9.48 -3.52
CA THR A 889 -53.55 8.44 -2.49
C THR A 889 -52.69 7.16 -2.58
N ARG A 890 -52.36 6.60 -1.40
CA ARG A 890 -51.82 5.25 -1.10
C ARG A 890 -53.00 4.28 -0.82
N PRO A 891 -52.82 2.98 -0.47
CA PRO A 891 -51.79 1.96 -0.77
C PRO A 891 -52.42 0.57 -1.14
N ALA A 892 -51.67 -0.53 -0.93
CA ALA A 892 -52.07 -1.97 -0.89
C ALA A 892 -52.16 -2.75 -2.22
N ALA A 893 -51.91 -4.06 -2.31
CA ALA A 893 -51.13 -5.01 -1.49
C ALA A 893 -50.96 -6.37 -2.24
N LYS A 894 -50.07 -7.25 -1.73
CA LYS A 894 -49.96 -8.71 -2.03
C LYS A 894 -49.72 -9.16 -3.48
N LYS A 895 -48.50 -9.62 -3.77
CA LYS A 895 -48.19 -11.06 -3.73
C LYS A 895 -46.71 -11.31 -3.52
#